data_AF-A0A5J4E4F8-F1
#
_entry.id   AF-A0A5J4E4F8-F1
#
_cell.length_a   1.000
_cell.length_b   1.000
_cell.length_c   1.000
_cell.angle_alpha   90.00
_cell.angle_beta   90.00
_cell.angle_gamma   90.00
#
_symmetry.space_group_name_H-M   'P 1'
#
loop_
_entity.id
_entity.type
_entity.pdbx_description
1 polymer ?
#
loop_
_entity_poly.entity_id
_entity_poly.type
_entity_poly.pdbx_seq_one_letter_code
_entity_poly.pdbx_strand_id
1 'polypeptide(L)'
;MEFDNPIKLTCVALFTVGLLMLQVSVFAGGWQPRQMMEFSIETCRTWDETRELAMGVAIGPVEKSKIEVRGMQIGVKHRLRVDNQFLLELEVIDHSGQPTRFISTLYRADGEPSLLMVLNADCSLRVARKINFTDQAQALNIVTLNADLVVTGELDWLNPPLEFIERDPDIPLKQSGETTRSPLRVGMVDSGVNYRIAEINRHLARDSNNNLIGYDFWDQDRLPYDAHPLKSKFFVQRHGTRTASLLLREAPGIELVPYRYPRPDMSRMKALVEHAYQNQVTILGMPLGSNQAHEWYAFEQVARAHPDILFIVSAGNNGRDIDHEPVYPAAFDLANMIVVTSADDFVRPADRTNWGKVAVDYLIPAENIALIDYSGDAINASGSSYAVARMTAFVAKIKMSHRQWTARDIVAELHRRFGGDRASDSTLDWVSSGYIADPLAGAPVLKKQLPNLVITPSEKIPGFHLALNILVLDPRWTHQRIEQAVQMAYDILAQCTIAPGDVSIYSVVGDDYLRDLSTGSARTLLEATSTTDTTLVFARDTRMQEAFSGEAFGLGNTGNRPWLTNSVWLMPDIEDAGIALAHELFHVITNSGEHIEGSENLMQSRTHAESLKLSPEQCERARVTGVGNRLLKDERIQ
;
A
#
# COMPACT_ATOMS: atom_id res chain seq x y z
N MET A 1 -7.48 -10.69 59.12
CA MET A 1 -7.91 -10.54 57.72
C MET A 1 -6.90 -11.30 56.88
N GLU A 2 -7.22 -12.56 56.65
CA GLU A 2 -6.59 -13.43 55.66
C GLU A 2 -6.70 -12.77 54.28
N PHE A 3 -5.62 -12.84 53.50
CA PHE A 3 -5.70 -12.57 52.07
C PHE A 3 -5.88 -13.93 51.36
N ASP A 4 -7.13 -14.19 50.99
CA ASP A 4 -7.57 -15.25 50.07
C ASP A 4 -7.01 -15.02 48.66
N ASN A 5 -6.18 -15.96 48.17
CA ASN A 5 -6.38 -16.66 46.89
C ASN A 5 -5.18 -17.57 46.56
N PRO A 6 -5.34 -18.91 46.48
CA PRO A 6 -4.36 -19.76 45.82
C PRO A 6 -4.47 -19.56 44.31
N ILE A 7 -3.39 -19.11 43.68
CA ILE A 7 -3.38 -18.80 42.25
C ILE A 7 -3.28 -20.12 41.45
N LYS A 8 -4.38 -20.47 40.77
CA LYS A 8 -4.56 -21.62 39.86
C LYS A 8 -3.84 -21.36 38.53
N LEU A 9 -2.76 -22.07 38.23
CA LEU A 9 -1.86 -21.64 37.16
C LEU A 9 -1.00 -22.76 36.59
N THR A 10 -1.64 -23.73 35.92
CA THR A 10 -0.95 -25.01 35.74
C THR A 10 -1.36 -25.86 34.52
N CYS A 11 -2.52 -25.58 33.95
CA CYS A 11 -3.01 -26.12 32.68
C CYS A 11 -1.99 -26.14 31.53
N VAL A 12 -1.55 -24.95 31.14
CA VAL A 12 -0.75 -24.78 29.92
C VAL A 12 0.69 -25.21 30.12
N ALA A 13 1.19 -25.08 31.36
CA ALA A 13 2.51 -25.55 31.72
C ALA A 13 2.61 -27.07 31.53
N LEU A 14 1.64 -27.84 32.05
CA LEU A 14 1.63 -29.29 31.80
C LEU A 14 1.39 -29.65 30.34
N PHE A 15 0.52 -28.92 29.65
CA PHE A 15 0.28 -29.16 28.22
C PHE A 15 1.57 -29.01 27.39
N THR A 16 2.38 -28.00 27.70
CA THR A 16 3.67 -27.75 27.02
C THR A 16 4.75 -28.75 27.43
N VAL A 17 4.84 -29.05 28.74
CA VAL A 17 5.82 -29.99 29.32
C VAL A 17 5.52 -31.44 28.88
N GLY A 18 4.26 -31.83 28.81
CA GLY A 18 3.82 -33.13 28.30
C GLY A 18 4.21 -33.31 26.84
N LEU A 19 4.03 -32.28 25.99
CA LEU A 19 4.47 -32.30 24.61
C LEU A 19 6.00 -32.47 24.48
N LEU A 20 6.76 -31.83 25.37
CA LEU A 20 8.21 -31.95 25.44
C LEU A 20 8.67 -33.36 25.80
N MET A 21 8.05 -33.96 26.84
CA MET A 21 8.31 -35.34 27.24
C MET A 21 8.05 -36.32 26.09
N LEU A 22 7.00 -36.09 25.27
CA LEU A 22 6.76 -36.92 24.10
C LEU A 22 7.84 -36.77 23.05
N GLN A 23 8.32 -35.56 22.73
CA GLN A 23 9.42 -35.38 21.76
C GLN A 23 10.70 -36.11 22.16
N VAL A 24 10.98 -36.20 23.47
CA VAL A 24 12.12 -36.97 24.01
C VAL A 24 11.85 -38.48 24.00
N SER A 25 10.58 -38.92 24.05
CA SER A 25 10.16 -40.32 24.17
C SER A 25 9.73 -41.01 22.86
N VAL A 26 9.73 -40.31 21.71
CA VAL A 26 9.27 -40.83 20.40
C VAL A 26 10.12 -41.98 19.83
N PHE A 27 11.19 -42.42 20.49
CA PHE A 27 11.94 -43.61 20.05
C PHE A 27 11.29 -44.97 20.39
N ALA A 28 10.10 -45.03 21.01
CA ALA A 28 9.44 -46.31 21.28
C ALA A 28 7.89 -46.25 21.28
N GLY A 29 7.27 -46.51 20.13
CA GLY A 29 5.86 -46.96 20.03
C GLY A 29 4.79 -45.85 19.98
N GLY A 30 3.94 -45.92 18.95
CA GLY A 30 2.98 -44.87 18.58
C GLY A 30 1.90 -44.57 19.64
N TRP A 31 1.84 -43.31 20.06
CA TRP A 31 0.79 -42.70 20.90
C TRP A 31 0.07 -41.59 20.10
N GLN A 32 -1.25 -41.44 20.27
CA GLN A 32 -2.08 -40.54 19.45
C GLN A 32 -2.27 -39.14 20.08
N PRO A 33 -2.18 -38.04 19.31
CA PRO A 33 -2.28 -36.67 19.84
C PRO A 33 -3.60 -36.32 20.58
N ARG A 34 -4.71 -36.99 20.22
CA ARG A 34 -6.03 -36.78 20.84
C ARG A 34 -6.11 -37.27 22.29
N GLN A 35 -5.41 -38.36 22.63
CA GLN A 35 -5.35 -38.89 24.00
C GLN A 35 -4.55 -37.98 24.94
N MET A 36 -3.49 -37.35 24.40
CA MET A 36 -2.72 -36.31 25.07
C MET A 36 -3.54 -35.06 25.39
N MET A 37 -4.41 -34.67 24.45
CA MET A 37 -5.33 -33.56 24.63
C MET A 37 -6.32 -33.82 25.75
N GLU A 38 -6.96 -35.00 25.75
CA GLU A 38 -7.94 -35.40 26.75
C GLU A 38 -7.32 -35.46 28.15
N PHE A 39 -6.16 -36.11 28.29
CA PHE A 39 -5.40 -36.16 29.56
C PHE A 39 -5.04 -34.76 30.09
N SER A 40 -4.63 -33.86 29.19
CA SER A 40 -4.22 -32.49 29.57
C SER A 40 -5.41 -31.60 29.92
N ILE A 41 -6.56 -31.78 29.26
CA ILE A 41 -7.82 -31.08 29.57
C ILE A 41 -8.38 -31.55 30.92
N GLU A 42 -8.25 -32.84 31.23
CA GLU A 42 -8.70 -33.41 32.50
C GLU A 42 -7.84 -32.93 33.68
N THR A 43 -6.50 -32.97 33.55
CA THR A 43 -5.56 -32.38 34.53
C THR A 43 -5.73 -30.86 34.66
N CYS A 44 -6.10 -30.18 33.57
CA CYS A 44 -6.47 -28.79 33.59
C CYS A 44 -7.66 -28.46 34.50
N ARG A 45 -8.69 -29.31 34.46
CA ARG A 45 -9.96 -29.10 35.16
C ARG A 45 -9.92 -29.51 36.63
N THR A 46 -8.93 -30.30 37.04
CA THR A 46 -8.87 -30.97 38.37
C THR A 46 -7.71 -30.50 39.24
N TRP A 47 -7.02 -29.43 38.85
CA TRP A 47 -5.74 -29.04 39.46
C TRP A 47 -5.78 -28.72 40.95
N ASP A 48 -6.91 -28.26 41.48
CA ASP A 48 -7.02 -27.97 42.92
C ASP A 48 -6.77 -29.23 43.81
N GLU A 49 -6.75 -30.43 43.22
CA GLU A 49 -6.59 -31.72 43.90
C GLU A 49 -5.29 -32.49 43.54
N THR A 50 -4.57 -32.09 42.48
CA THR A 50 -3.45 -32.88 41.94
C THR A 50 -2.11 -32.55 42.63
N ARG A 51 -1.65 -33.41 43.54
CA ARG A 51 -0.35 -33.29 44.25
C ARG A 51 0.85 -33.91 43.53
N GLU A 52 0.65 -34.65 42.45
CA GLU A 52 1.75 -35.34 41.75
C GLU A 52 1.92 -34.80 40.32
N LEU A 53 3.09 -34.20 40.09
CA LEU A 53 3.60 -33.90 38.75
C LEU A 53 3.87 -35.22 38.04
N ALA A 54 3.46 -35.32 36.77
CA ALA A 54 3.75 -36.47 35.91
C ALA A 54 5.22 -36.89 36.05
N MET A 55 5.46 -38.17 36.36
CA MET A 55 6.77 -38.74 36.64
C MET A 55 7.79 -38.37 35.55
N GLY A 56 8.88 -37.70 35.92
CA GLY A 56 10.08 -37.57 35.08
C GLY A 56 10.60 -36.15 34.77
N VAL A 57 9.89 -35.07 35.12
CA VAL A 57 10.35 -33.69 34.83
C VAL A 57 10.83 -32.99 36.09
N ALA A 58 12.10 -32.59 36.09
CA ALA A 58 12.68 -31.73 37.12
C ALA A 58 12.33 -30.26 36.82
N ILE A 59 11.20 -29.80 37.35
CA ILE A 59 10.81 -28.39 37.24
C ILE A 59 11.71 -27.56 38.19
N GLY A 60 12.49 -26.64 37.62
CA GLY A 60 13.29 -25.68 38.39
C GLY A 60 12.44 -24.65 39.13
N PRO A 61 13.05 -23.73 39.90
CA PRO A 61 12.30 -22.71 40.64
C PRO A 61 11.42 -21.87 39.71
N VAL A 62 10.21 -21.58 40.17
CA VAL A 62 9.24 -20.74 39.44
C VAL A 62 9.56 -19.27 39.72
N GLU A 63 10.03 -18.55 38.72
CA GLU A 63 10.16 -17.09 38.82
C GLU A 63 8.83 -16.43 38.45
N LYS A 64 8.34 -15.53 39.32
CA LYS A 64 7.06 -14.85 39.14
C LYS A 64 7.28 -13.35 38.98
N SER A 65 6.67 -12.76 37.96
CA SER A 65 6.69 -11.31 37.71
C SER A 65 5.31 -10.80 37.29
N LYS A 66 5.06 -9.51 37.50
CA LYS A 66 3.82 -8.85 37.06
C LYS A 66 3.90 -8.52 35.57
N ILE A 67 2.76 -8.60 34.89
CA ILE A 67 2.62 -8.07 33.53
C ILE A 67 1.92 -6.73 33.65
N GLU A 68 2.60 -5.65 33.27
CA GLU A 68 2.08 -4.29 33.37
C GLU A 68 2.01 -3.63 32.00
N VAL A 69 0.88 -3.01 31.70
CA VAL A 69 0.67 -2.23 30.48
C VAL A 69 0.13 -0.87 30.88
N ARG A 70 0.86 0.20 30.52
CA ARG A 70 0.53 1.59 30.88
C ARG A 70 0.32 1.80 32.39
N GLY A 71 1.12 1.14 33.22
CA GLY A 71 1.06 1.23 34.68
C GLY A 71 -0.08 0.43 35.34
N MET A 72 -0.90 -0.29 34.57
CA MET A 72 -1.90 -1.21 35.10
C MET A 72 -1.38 -2.64 35.02
N GLN A 73 -1.48 -3.38 36.13
CA GLN A 73 -1.21 -4.81 36.12
C GLN A 73 -2.36 -5.53 35.39
N ILE A 74 -2.01 -6.20 34.30
CA ILE A 74 -2.96 -6.94 33.44
C ILE A 74 -2.78 -8.45 33.54
N GLY A 75 -1.89 -8.92 34.41
CA GLY A 75 -1.62 -10.33 34.53
C GLY A 75 -0.37 -10.66 35.32
N VAL A 76 0.00 -11.94 35.26
CA VAL A 76 1.16 -12.52 35.93
C VAL A 76 1.92 -13.38 34.95
N LYS A 77 3.25 -13.29 35.00
CA LYS A 77 4.17 -14.10 34.20
C LYS A 77 4.97 -15.04 35.09
N HIS A 78 5.01 -16.30 34.71
CA HIS A 78 5.74 -17.38 35.36
C HIS A 78 6.83 -17.89 34.43
N ARG A 79 8.05 -18.05 34.93
CA ARG A 79 9.15 -18.70 34.22
C ARG A 79 9.59 -19.95 34.97
N LEU A 80 9.66 -21.06 34.24
CA LEU A 80 9.86 -22.40 34.76
C LEU A 80 10.92 -23.09 33.92
N ARG A 81 11.97 -23.61 34.54
CA ARG A 81 12.92 -24.47 33.84
C ARG A 81 12.32 -25.87 33.75
N VAL A 82 12.15 -26.39 32.52
CA VAL A 82 11.56 -27.72 32.32
C VAL A 82 12.65 -28.80 32.42
N ASP A 83 13.80 -28.53 31.81
CA ASP A 83 15.02 -29.35 31.91
C ASP A 83 16.26 -28.49 31.59
N ASN A 84 17.40 -29.12 31.24
CA ASN A 84 18.59 -28.36 30.84
C ASN A 84 18.48 -27.72 29.45
N GLN A 85 17.49 -28.12 28.64
CA GLN A 85 17.33 -27.76 27.25
C GLN A 85 16.20 -26.75 27.01
N PHE A 86 15.24 -26.62 27.93
CA PHE A 86 14.06 -25.78 27.73
C PHE A 86 13.65 -24.94 28.94
N LEU A 87 13.19 -23.72 28.64
CA LEU A 87 12.57 -22.78 29.56
C LEU A 87 11.13 -22.53 29.11
N LEU A 88 10.19 -22.63 30.03
CA LEU A 88 8.79 -22.34 29.80
C LEU A 88 8.44 -20.97 30.42
N GLU A 89 7.84 -20.10 29.62
CA GLU A 89 7.23 -18.85 30.07
C GLU A 89 5.70 -18.95 29.93
N LEU A 90 4.99 -18.74 31.03
CA LEU A 90 3.55 -18.77 31.09
C LEU A 90 3.03 -17.42 31.56
N GLU A 91 2.36 -16.70 30.66
CA GLU A 91 1.65 -15.46 30.95
C GLU A 91 0.17 -15.74 31.15
N VAL A 92 -0.38 -15.20 32.23
CA VAL A 92 -1.80 -15.31 32.57
C VAL A 92 -2.35 -13.91 32.60
N ILE A 93 -3.25 -13.64 31.66
CA ILE A 93 -3.82 -12.33 31.45
C ILE A 93 -5.14 -12.26 32.19
N ASP A 94 -5.20 -11.37 33.17
CA ASP A 94 -6.32 -11.22 34.08
C ASP A 94 -6.93 -9.83 33.89
N HIS A 95 -8.24 -9.80 33.65
CA HIS A 95 -9.02 -8.57 33.74
C HIS A 95 -9.94 -8.70 34.95
N SER A 96 -9.86 -7.73 35.88
CA SER A 96 -10.69 -7.72 37.10
C SER A 96 -10.59 -8.97 38.01
N GLY A 97 -9.44 -9.65 38.01
CA GLY A 97 -9.19 -10.81 38.88
C GLY A 97 -9.72 -12.14 38.33
N GLN A 98 -10.21 -12.19 37.09
CA GLN A 98 -10.52 -13.44 36.39
C GLN A 98 -9.56 -13.65 35.20
N PRO A 99 -8.98 -14.86 35.06
CA PRO A 99 -8.17 -15.20 33.91
C PRO A 99 -9.00 -15.13 32.64
N THR A 100 -8.52 -14.38 31.67
CA THR A 100 -9.16 -14.26 30.35
C THR A 100 -8.43 -15.05 29.29
N ARG A 101 -7.10 -15.17 29.41
CA ARG A 101 -6.23 -15.88 28.46
C ARG A 101 -4.99 -16.42 29.15
N PHE A 102 -4.49 -17.53 28.62
CA PHE A 102 -3.20 -18.09 28.98
C PHE A 102 -2.31 -18.11 27.74
N ILE A 103 -1.06 -17.67 27.87
CA ILE A 103 -0.07 -17.66 26.80
C ILE A 103 1.14 -18.44 27.31
N SER A 104 1.43 -19.57 26.69
CA SER A 104 2.63 -20.36 26.95
C SER A 104 3.61 -20.23 25.81
N THR A 105 4.83 -19.84 26.13
CA THR A 105 5.96 -19.83 25.21
C THR A 105 7.06 -20.73 25.73
N LEU A 106 7.42 -21.72 24.93
CA LEU A 106 8.56 -22.58 25.17
C LEU A 106 9.79 -21.98 24.48
N TYR A 107 10.88 -21.87 25.22
CA TYR A 107 12.19 -21.42 24.76
C TYR A 107 13.20 -22.55 24.86
N ARG A 108 14.10 -22.61 23.88
CA ARG A 108 15.28 -23.48 23.86
C ARG A 108 16.36 -22.94 24.81
N ALA A 109 17.39 -23.73 25.07
CA ALA A 109 18.52 -23.36 25.92
C ALA A 109 19.35 -22.19 25.39
N ASP A 110 19.33 -21.95 24.08
CA ASP A 110 19.93 -20.78 23.42
C ASP A 110 19.08 -19.50 23.56
N GLY A 111 17.90 -19.60 24.18
CA GLY A 111 16.96 -18.49 24.37
C GLY A 111 15.99 -18.28 23.21
N GLU A 112 16.05 -19.08 22.15
CA GLU A 112 15.14 -18.96 21.02
C GLU A 112 13.78 -19.63 21.29
N PRO A 113 12.65 -18.94 21.00
CA PRO A 113 11.33 -19.53 21.20
C PRO A 113 11.05 -20.63 20.16
N SER A 114 10.51 -21.76 20.61
CA SER A 114 10.22 -22.92 19.76
C SER A 114 8.74 -23.23 19.60
N LEU A 115 7.92 -23.01 20.63
CA LEU A 115 6.48 -23.26 20.61
C LEU A 115 5.72 -22.16 21.34
N LEU A 116 4.65 -21.65 20.73
CA LEU A 116 3.69 -20.73 21.32
C LEU A 116 2.32 -21.40 21.35
N MET A 117 1.64 -21.31 22.48
CA MET A 117 0.24 -21.70 22.63
C MET A 117 -0.54 -20.62 23.36
N VAL A 118 -1.66 -20.19 22.76
CA VAL A 118 -2.61 -19.24 23.33
C VAL A 118 -3.92 -19.97 23.57
N LEU A 119 -4.40 -19.93 24.81
CA LEU A 119 -5.60 -20.60 25.25
C LEU A 119 -6.59 -19.60 25.85
N ASN A 120 -7.88 -19.91 25.73
CA ASN A 120 -8.96 -19.18 26.38
C ASN A 120 -9.03 -19.52 27.88
N ALA A 121 -9.87 -18.81 28.63
CA ALA A 121 -10.10 -19.05 30.06
C ALA A 121 -10.56 -20.48 30.37
N ASP A 122 -11.30 -21.12 29.45
CA ASP A 122 -11.75 -22.51 29.55
C ASP A 122 -10.69 -23.54 29.10
N CYS A 123 -9.47 -23.07 28.82
CA CYS A 123 -8.35 -23.86 28.33
C CYS A 123 -8.57 -24.50 26.96
N SER A 124 -9.54 -24.00 26.17
CA SER A 124 -9.60 -24.33 24.74
C SER A 124 -8.44 -23.69 23.98
N LEU A 125 -7.77 -24.47 23.13
CA LEU A 125 -6.65 -24.00 22.31
C LEU A 125 -7.16 -23.05 21.22
N ARG A 126 -6.64 -21.82 21.22
CA ARG A 126 -7.00 -20.79 20.24
C ARG A 126 -5.96 -20.63 19.15
N VAL A 127 -4.68 -20.63 19.52
CA VAL A 127 -3.55 -20.53 18.59
C VAL A 127 -2.44 -21.43 19.09
N ALA A 128 -1.89 -22.26 18.21
CA ALA A 128 -0.63 -22.94 18.44
C ALA A 128 0.28 -22.75 17.24
N ARG A 129 1.51 -22.27 17.47
CA ARG A 129 2.51 -22.07 16.42
C ARG A 129 3.86 -22.60 16.88
N LYS A 130 4.59 -23.28 16.00
CA LYS A 130 5.93 -23.82 16.27
C LYS A 130 6.92 -23.24 15.27
N ILE A 131 8.10 -22.83 15.75
CA ILE A 131 9.23 -22.47 14.88
C ILE A 131 10.09 -23.71 14.68
N ASN A 132 10.29 -24.07 13.41
CA ASN A 132 11.27 -25.08 13.03
C ASN A 132 12.61 -24.40 12.75
N PHE A 133 13.68 -25.01 13.24
CA PHE A 133 15.04 -24.50 13.08
C PHE A 133 15.87 -25.49 12.26
N THR A 134 16.91 -24.99 11.60
CA THR A 134 17.96 -25.81 10.99
C THR A 134 18.87 -26.41 12.06
N ASP A 135 19.74 -27.35 11.67
CA ASP A 135 20.78 -27.92 12.53
C ASP A 135 21.77 -26.87 13.05
N GLN A 136 21.89 -25.73 12.35
CA GLN A 136 22.70 -24.58 12.75
C GLN A 136 21.93 -23.58 13.63
N ALA A 137 20.80 -23.99 14.18
CA ALA A 137 19.92 -23.19 15.04
C ALA A 137 19.34 -21.92 14.37
N GLN A 138 19.23 -21.90 13.03
CA GLN A 138 18.60 -20.80 12.31
C GLN A 138 17.09 -21.06 12.13
N ALA A 139 16.25 -20.05 12.38
CA ALA A 139 14.81 -20.18 12.21
C ALA A 139 14.44 -20.34 10.72
N LEU A 140 13.79 -21.44 10.37
CA LEU A 140 13.53 -21.82 8.98
C LEU A 140 12.10 -21.49 8.55
N ASN A 141 11.11 -21.90 9.35
CA ASN A 141 9.70 -21.66 9.10
C ASN A 141 8.87 -21.75 10.38
N ILE A 142 7.67 -21.18 10.34
CA ILE A 142 6.65 -21.31 11.36
C ILE A 142 5.55 -22.23 10.83
N VAL A 143 5.11 -23.17 11.65
CA VAL A 143 3.94 -24.01 11.37
C VAL A 143 2.82 -23.70 12.35
N THR A 144 1.58 -23.69 11.85
CA THR A 144 0.38 -23.63 12.68
C THR A 144 -0.03 -25.03 13.08
N LEU A 145 -0.47 -25.21 14.32
CA LEU A 145 -0.96 -26.48 14.83
C LEU A 145 -2.46 -26.38 15.12
N ASN A 146 -3.21 -27.43 14.81
CA ASN A 146 -4.65 -27.49 15.09
C ASN A 146 -4.96 -27.82 16.56
N ALA A 147 -6.26 -28.01 16.81
CA ALA A 147 -6.87 -28.79 17.91
C ALA A 147 -5.85 -29.74 18.54
N ASP A 148 -5.59 -30.82 17.81
CA ASP A 148 -4.80 -31.98 18.21
C ASP A 148 -3.27 -31.79 18.11
N LEU A 149 -2.77 -30.55 18.01
CA LEU A 149 -1.36 -30.21 17.83
C LEU A 149 -0.69 -30.83 16.60
N VAL A 150 -1.48 -31.15 15.59
CA VAL A 150 -1.00 -31.59 14.29
C VAL A 150 -0.77 -30.37 13.41
N VAL A 151 0.33 -30.37 12.67
CA VAL A 151 0.65 -29.31 11.70
C VAL A 151 -0.48 -29.17 10.69
N THR A 152 -0.95 -27.95 10.49
CA THR A 152 -1.95 -27.62 9.48
C THR A 152 -1.55 -26.39 8.68
N GLY A 153 -2.04 -26.34 7.44
CA GLY A 153 -1.76 -25.24 6.51
C GLY A 153 -0.36 -25.33 5.87
N GLU A 154 0.01 -24.24 5.21
CA GLU A 154 1.31 -24.09 4.56
C GLU A 154 2.39 -23.60 5.53
N LEU A 155 3.65 -23.82 5.14
CA LEU A 155 4.82 -23.37 5.89
C LEU A 155 4.94 -21.85 5.77
N ASP A 156 4.95 -21.16 6.92
CA ASP A 156 5.20 -19.73 6.98
C ASP A 156 6.72 -19.49 7.05
N TRP A 157 7.37 -19.43 5.89
CA TRP A 157 8.82 -19.39 5.77
C TRP A 157 9.47 -18.17 6.46
N LEU A 158 10.61 -18.39 7.11
CA LEU A 158 11.42 -17.35 7.73
C LEU A 158 12.73 -17.15 6.98
N ASN A 159 13.38 -18.24 6.58
CA ASN A 159 14.61 -18.18 5.80
C ASN A 159 14.76 -19.37 4.84
N PRO A 160 13.94 -19.46 3.77
CA PRO A 160 14.00 -20.56 2.82
C PRO A 160 15.30 -20.54 2.01
N PRO A 161 15.73 -21.67 1.41
CA PRO A 161 16.81 -21.62 0.42
C PRO A 161 16.39 -20.79 -0.80
N LEU A 162 17.34 -20.05 -1.38
CA LEU A 162 17.15 -19.32 -2.62
C LEU A 162 17.46 -20.21 -3.82
N GLU A 163 16.45 -20.40 -4.67
CA GLU A 163 16.60 -20.98 -6.00
C GLU A 163 16.31 -19.91 -7.05
N PHE A 164 17.23 -19.73 -7.99
CA PHE A 164 17.08 -18.75 -9.04
C PHE A 164 16.21 -19.27 -10.17
N ILE A 165 15.20 -18.49 -10.52
CA ILE A 165 14.37 -18.66 -11.71
C ILE A 165 15.10 -18.02 -12.89
N GLU A 166 14.95 -18.62 -14.07
CA GLU A 166 15.49 -18.09 -15.31
C GLU A 166 14.89 -16.70 -15.60
N ARG A 167 15.76 -15.77 -16.02
CA ARG A 167 15.32 -14.41 -16.39
C ARG A 167 14.45 -14.52 -17.62
N ASP A 168 13.30 -13.85 -17.59
CA ASP A 168 12.44 -13.75 -18.76
C ASP A 168 13.16 -12.90 -19.83
N PRO A 169 13.40 -13.44 -21.05
CA PRO A 169 14.08 -12.71 -22.11
C PRO A 169 13.31 -11.45 -22.55
N ASP A 170 12.00 -11.39 -22.30
CA ASP A 170 11.15 -10.26 -22.66
C ASP A 170 11.18 -9.14 -21.60
N ILE A 171 11.79 -9.35 -20.43
CA ILE A 171 12.06 -8.29 -19.45
C ILE A 171 13.33 -7.54 -19.92
N PRO A 172 13.22 -6.28 -20.38
CA PRO A 172 14.36 -5.54 -20.91
C PRO A 172 15.24 -5.03 -19.78
N LEU A 173 16.01 -5.91 -19.16
CA LEU A 173 17.11 -5.54 -18.26
C LEU A 173 18.25 -4.84 -19.01
N LYS A 174 18.25 -4.96 -20.35
CA LYS A 174 19.09 -4.20 -21.29
C LYS A 174 18.17 -3.31 -22.14
N GLN A 175 18.48 -2.03 -22.27
CA GLN A 175 17.75 -1.14 -23.16
C GLN A 175 17.88 -1.63 -24.62
N SER A 176 16.77 -1.62 -25.35
CA SER A 176 16.73 -1.99 -26.77
C SER A 176 17.67 -1.09 -27.58
N GLY A 177 18.65 -1.68 -28.24
CA GLY A 177 19.62 -0.98 -29.10
C GLY A 177 21.02 -0.77 -28.52
N GLU A 178 21.25 -0.99 -27.22
CA GLU A 178 22.59 -0.92 -26.61
C GLU A 178 23.05 -2.32 -26.18
N THR A 179 23.91 -2.95 -26.98
CA THR A 179 24.47 -4.29 -26.71
C THR A 179 25.40 -4.36 -25.48
N THR A 180 25.65 -3.23 -24.81
CA THR A 180 26.74 -3.09 -23.82
C THR A 180 26.36 -2.51 -22.46
N ARG A 181 25.10 -2.09 -22.22
CA ARG A 181 24.76 -1.43 -20.93
C ARG A 181 24.23 -2.41 -19.89
N SER A 182 24.88 -2.47 -18.73
CA SER A 182 24.43 -3.26 -17.59
C SER A 182 23.09 -2.72 -17.03
N PRO A 183 22.24 -3.60 -16.46
CA PRO A 183 21.00 -3.20 -15.78
C PRO A 183 21.27 -2.20 -14.65
N LEU A 184 20.31 -1.33 -14.35
CA LEU A 184 20.43 -0.40 -13.22
C LEU A 184 20.13 -1.15 -11.92
N ARG A 185 21.08 -1.19 -10.98
CA ARG A 185 20.86 -1.75 -9.64
C ARG A 185 20.18 -0.73 -8.74
N VAL A 186 19.04 -1.14 -8.19
CA VAL A 186 18.25 -0.34 -7.24
C VAL A 186 18.06 -1.18 -6.00
N GLY A 187 18.47 -0.65 -4.86
CA GLY A 187 18.30 -1.34 -3.60
C GLY A 187 17.00 -0.93 -2.91
N MET A 188 16.46 -1.86 -2.13
CA MET A 188 15.27 -1.62 -1.31
C MET A 188 15.55 -2.12 0.10
N VAL A 189 15.51 -1.21 1.06
CA VAL A 189 15.69 -1.50 2.48
C VAL A 189 14.31 -1.65 3.10
N ASP A 190 13.92 -2.87 3.47
CA ASP A 190 12.58 -3.18 4.00
C ASP A 190 12.66 -4.45 4.86
N SER A 191 11.55 -5.10 5.17
CA SER A 191 11.49 -6.35 5.94
C SER A 191 12.09 -7.57 5.22
N GLY A 192 12.70 -7.39 4.05
CA GLY A 192 13.15 -8.42 3.12
C GLY A 192 12.17 -8.58 1.94
N VAL A 193 12.39 -9.59 1.08
CA VAL A 193 11.48 -9.91 -0.03
C VAL A 193 11.20 -11.40 -0.10
N ASN A 194 9.97 -11.79 -0.44
CA ASN A 194 9.70 -13.16 -0.85
C ASN A 194 10.26 -13.40 -2.25
N TYR A 195 11.54 -13.74 -2.31
CA TYR A 195 12.23 -14.07 -3.55
C TYR A 195 11.77 -15.37 -4.19
N ARG A 196 10.78 -16.08 -3.65
CA ARG A 196 10.20 -17.28 -4.28
C ARG A 196 9.08 -16.94 -5.26
N ILE A 197 8.58 -15.70 -5.25
CA ILE A 197 7.65 -15.17 -6.24
C ILE A 197 8.42 -14.92 -7.54
N ALA A 198 7.94 -15.45 -8.66
CA ALA A 198 8.66 -15.43 -9.93
C ALA A 198 8.90 -14.00 -10.45
N GLU A 199 7.92 -13.13 -10.28
CA GLU A 199 7.95 -11.70 -10.60
C GLU A 199 9.08 -10.97 -9.87
N ILE A 200 9.39 -11.37 -8.63
CA ILE A 200 10.50 -10.78 -7.86
C ILE A 200 11.82 -11.48 -8.19
N ASN A 201 11.83 -12.81 -8.21
CA ASN A 201 13.05 -13.61 -8.38
C ASN A 201 13.82 -13.27 -9.66
N ARG A 202 13.09 -13.07 -10.77
CA ARG A 202 13.67 -12.76 -12.08
C ARG A 202 14.44 -11.43 -12.11
N HIS A 203 14.09 -10.49 -11.23
CA HIS A 203 14.72 -9.18 -11.15
C HIS A 203 15.84 -9.10 -10.11
N LEU A 204 16.12 -10.16 -9.36
CA LEU A 204 17.18 -10.13 -8.34
C LEU A 204 18.55 -9.86 -8.97
N ALA A 205 19.25 -8.89 -8.39
CA ALA A 205 20.61 -8.54 -8.76
C ALA A 205 21.57 -9.67 -8.38
N ARG A 206 22.43 -10.06 -9.34
CA ARG A 206 23.39 -11.15 -9.16
C ARG A 206 24.81 -10.68 -9.48
N ASP A 207 25.78 -11.25 -8.78
CA ASP A 207 27.20 -11.05 -9.07
C ASP A 207 27.64 -11.90 -10.30
N SER A 208 28.91 -11.79 -10.68
CA SER A 208 29.48 -12.55 -11.80
C SER A 208 29.50 -14.07 -11.57
N ASN A 209 29.35 -14.52 -10.33
CA ASN A 209 29.31 -15.93 -9.94
C ASN A 209 27.87 -16.43 -9.76
N ASN A 210 26.87 -15.63 -10.17
CA ASN A 210 25.45 -15.90 -10.01
C ASN A 210 25.02 -16.03 -8.53
N ASN A 211 25.68 -15.35 -7.60
CA ASN A 211 25.21 -15.20 -6.22
C ASN A 211 24.31 -13.96 -6.10
N LEU A 212 23.37 -14.01 -5.14
CA LEU A 212 22.55 -12.85 -4.79
C LEU A 212 23.43 -11.73 -4.21
N ILE A 213 23.25 -10.51 -4.70
CA ILE A 213 23.90 -9.30 -4.16
C ILE A 213 23.17 -8.77 -2.92
N GLY A 214 21.85 -8.95 -2.82
CA GLY A 214 21.09 -8.57 -1.64
C GLY A 214 21.61 -9.24 -0.36
N TYR A 215 21.33 -8.63 0.80
CA TYR A 215 21.88 -9.09 2.08
C TYR A 215 20.89 -8.88 3.23
N ASP A 216 20.84 -9.84 4.14
CA ASP A 216 20.06 -9.75 5.37
C ASP A 216 20.92 -9.17 6.50
N PHE A 217 20.70 -7.90 6.87
CA PHE A 217 21.44 -7.29 7.97
C PHE A 217 20.83 -7.56 9.36
N TRP A 218 19.64 -8.18 9.41
CA TRP A 218 19.03 -8.67 10.62
C TRP A 218 19.70 -9.98 11.05
N ASP A 219 19.63 -11.01 10.20
CA ASP A 219 20.17 -12.36 10.47
C ASP A 219 21.64 -12.51 10.05
N GLN A 220 22.20 -11.49 9.39
CA GLN A 220 23.61 -11.44 8.92
C GLN A 220 23.96 -12.54 7.92
N ASP A 221 23.06 -12.83 6.97
CA ASP A 221 23.29 -13.79 5.89
C ASP A 221 22.93 -13.22 4.50
N ARG A 222 22.98 -14.09 3.48
CA ARG A 222 22.71 -13.72 2.07
C ARG A 222 21.25 -13.92 1.66
N LEU A 223 20.34 -14.11 2.60
CA LEU A 223 18.95 -14.47 2.33
C LEU A 223 18.00 -13.43 2.96
N PRO A 224 17.89 -12.22 2.38
CA PRO A 224 17.02 -11.15 2.87
C PRO A 224 15.54 -11.46 2.61
N TYR A 225 15.03 -12.50 3.25
CA TYR A 225 13.66 -12.96 3.12
C TYR A 225 12.72 -12.08 3.93
N ASP A 226 11.49 -11.89 3.45
CA ASP A 226 10.52 -10.92 4.01
C ASP A 226 9.97 -11.34 5.38
N ALA A 227 10.79 -11.50 6.41
CA ALA A 227 10.44 -12.17 7.66
C ALA A 227 10.59 -11.25 8.89
N HIS A 228 10.06 -10.04 8.86
CA HIS A 228 10.18 -9.14 10.01
C HIS A 228 9.34 -9.62 11.21
N PRO A 229 9.94 -10.03 12.34
CA PRO A 229 9.16 -10.42 13.51
C PRO A 229 8.49 -9.21 14.14
N LEU A 230 7.22 -9.36 14.54
CA LEU A 230 6.53 -8.40 15.39
C LEU A 230 7.03 -8.53 16.85
N LYS A 231 6.19 -8.18 17.83
CA LYS A 231 6.52 -8.37 19.26
C LYS A 231 6.90 -9.80 19.63
N SER A 232 6.40 -10.79 18.89
CA SER A 232 6.68 -12.21 19.07
C SER A 232 7.20 -12.79 17.76
N LYS A 233 8.27 -13.59 17.82
CA LYS A 233 8.90 -14.23 16.64
C LYS A 233 7.95 -15.20 15.92
N PHE A 234 6.84 -15.60 16.55
CA PHE A 234 5.81 -16.41 15.91
C PHE A 234 4.88 -15.62 15.00
N PHE A 235 4.98 -14.30 14.91
CA PHE A 235 4.15 -13.48 14.04
C PHE A 235 5.04 -12.51 13.27
N VAL A 236 4.88 -12.53 11.95
CA VAL A 236 5.74 -11.81 11.02
C VAL A 236 4.94 -10.81 10.22
N GLN A 237 5.51 -9.63 10.03
CA GLN A 237 5.02 -8.63 9.11
C GLN A 237 5.70 -8.84 7.75
N ARG A 238 4.89 -8.87 6.69
CA ARG A 238 5.33 -9.05 5.30
C ARG A 238 5.13 -7.75 4.51
N HIS A 239 6.05 -6.81 4.65
CA HIS A 239 5.93 -5.48 4.06
C HIS A 239 6.74 -5.36 2.77
N GLY A 240 8.01 -5.76 2.79
CA GLY A 240 8.92 -5.59 1.66
C GLY A 240 8.52 -6.34 0.39
N THR A 241 7.85 -7.49 0.47
CA THR A 241 7.34 -8.17 -0.74
C THR A 241 6.33 -7.27 -1.49
N ARG A 242 5.48 -6.55 -0.75
CA ARG A 242 4.47 -5.65 -1.32
C ARG A 242 5.11 -4.41 -1.93
N THR A 243 6.10 -3.83 -1.24
CA THR A 243 6.90 -2.71 -1.78
C THR A 243 7.65 -3.12 -3.04
N ALA A 244 8.30 -4.28 -3.03
CA ALA A 244 9.08 -4.79 -4.16
C ALA A 244 8.20 -5.08 -5.38
N SER A 245 7.02 -5.67 -5.19
CA SER A 245 6.11 -5.98 -6.29
C SER A 245 5.65 -4.71 -7.01
N LEU A 246 5.36 -3.64 -6.26
CA LEU A 246 5.04 -2.33 -6.83
C LEU A 246 6.24 -1.70 -7.56
N LEU A 247 7.42 -1.67 -6.93
CA LEU A 247 8.64 -1.12 -7.52
C LEU A 247 8.97 -1.81 -8.86
N LEU A 248 8.96 -3.14 -8.89
CA LEU A 248 9.29 -3.92 -10.09
C LEU A 248 8.25 -3.78 -11.20
N ARG A 249 6.96 -3.62 -10.85
CA ARG A 249 5.92 -3.34 -11.84
C ARG A 249 6.12 -1.99 -12.51
N GLU A 250 6.48 -0.96 -11.76
CA GLU A 250 6.62 0.41 -12.30
C GLU A 250 8.02 0.69 -12.90
N ALA A 251 9.00 -0.16 -12.62
CA ALA A 251 10.34 -0.09 -13.20
C ALA A 251 10.92 -1.49 -13.54
N PRO A 252 10.36 -2.23 -14.51
CA PRO A 252 10.78 -3.60 -14.82
C PRO A 252 12.22 -3.71 -15.37
N GLY A 253 12.84 -2.61 -15.78
CA GLY A 253 14.21 -2.59 -16.31
C GLY A 253 15.34 -2.58 -15.25
N ILE A 254 15.02 -2.68 -13.95
CA ILE A 254 16.00 -2.66 -12.86
C ILE A 254 16.44 -4.06 -12.44
N GLU A 255 17.62 -4.13 -11.83
CA GLU A 255 18.00 -5.23 -10.96
C GLU A 255 17.76 -4.84 -9.49
N LEU A 256 16.89 -5.58 -8.80
CA LEU A 256 16.55 -5.36 -7.40
C LEU A 256 17.66 -5.92 -6.50
N VAL A 257 18.18 -5.07 -5.61
CA VAL A 257 19.05 -5.47 -4.51
C VAL A 257 18.26 -5.42 -3.19
N PRO A 258 17.69 -6.56 -2.73
CA PRO A 258 16.92 -6.55 -1.49
C PRO A 258 17.85 -6.47 -0.27
N TYR A 259 17.51 -5.57 0.66
CA TYR A 259 18.15 -5.47 1.97
C TYR A 259 17.11 -5.61 3.06
N ARG A 260 17.30 -6.59 3.96
CA ARG A 260 16.53 -6.65 5.20
C ARG A 260 17.17 -5.73 6.23
N TYR A 261 16.41 -4.77 6.76
CA TYR A 261 16.95 -3.71 7.59
C TYR A 261 17.53 -4.25 8.92
N PRO A 262 18.55 -3.59 9.49
CA PRO A 262 19.40 -4.13 10.55
C PRO A 262 18.82 -4.06 11.96
N ARG A 263 17.51 -4.19 12.19
CA ARG A 263 17.04 -4.25 13.59
C ARG A 263 17.48 -5.57 14.25
N PRO A 264 17.61 -5.58 15.60
CA PRO A 264 17.46 -4.44 16.51
C PRO A 264 18.64 -3.45 16.50
N ASP A 265 19.76 -3.76 15.83
CA ASP A 265 20.99 -2.94 15.82
C ASP A 265 21.10 -2.01 14.61
N MET A 266 20.40 -0.89 14.67
CA MET A 266 20.38 0.10 13.58
C MET A 266 21.73 0.77 13.29
N SER A 267 22.75 0.57 14.14
CA SER A 267 24.11 1.07 13.84
C SER A 267 24.70 0.43 12.58
N ARG A 268 24.24 -0.77 12.19
CA ARG A 268 24.66 -1.45 10.96
C ARG A 268 24.08 -0.85 9.68
N MET A 269 23.22 0.18 9.77
CA MET A 269 22.83 0.97 8.60
C MET A 269 24.04 1.54 7.87
N LYS A 270 25.14 1.80 8.60
CA LYS A 270 26.46 2.05 8.01
C LYS A 270 26.81 0.92 7.04
N ALA A 271 27.15 -0.26 7.55
CA ALA A 271 27.57 -1.42 6.74
C ALA A 271 26.63 -1.75 5.57
N LEU A 272 25.32 -1.54 5.72
CA LEU A 272 24.34 -1.67 4.63
C LEU A 272 24.61 -0.68 3.49
N VAL A 273 24.78 0.60 3.79
CA VAL A 273 25.05 1.63 2.76
C VAL A 273 26.42 1.41 2.13
N GLU A 274 27.47 1.08 2.89
CA GLU A 274 28.75 0.72 2.27
C GLU A 274 28.61 -0.52 1.38
N HIS A 275 27.86 -1.54 1.79
CA HIS A 275 27.62 -2.72 0.97
C HIS A 275 26.89 -2.36 -0.33
N ALA A 276 25.87 -1.50 -0.27
CA ALA A 276 25.14 -1.01 -1.43
C ALA A 276 26.09 -0.25 -2.40
N TYR A 277 26.92 0.65 -1.87
CA TYR A 277 27.92 1.39 -2.64
C TYR A 277 28.90 0.45 -3.37
N GLN A 278 29.49 -0.51 -2.65
CA GLN A 278 30.44 -1.46 -3.24
C GLN A 278 29.81 -2.33 -4.34
N ASN A 279 28.50 -2.53 -4.28
CA ASN A 279 27.74 -3.28 -5.28
C ASN A 279 27.08 -2.39 -6.35
N GLN A 280 27.50 -1.13 -6.47
CA GLN A 280 27.07 -0.20 -7.52
C GLN A 280 25.56 0.11 -7.47
N VAL A 281 24.97 0.08 -6.28
CA VAL A 281 23.60 0.57 -6.07
C VAL A 281 23.64 2.10 -6.01
N THR A 282 22.87 2.77 -6.86
CA THR A 282 22.83 4.25 -6.90
C THR A 282 21.53 4.84 -6.37
N ILE A 283 20.52 4.00 -6.09
CA ILE A 283 19.22 4.41 -5.55
C ILE A 283 18.83 3.42 -4.46
N LEU A 284 18.45 3.93 -3.28
CA LEU A 284 17.93 3.14 -2.16
C LEU A 284 16.53 3.62 -1.78
N GLY A 285 15.52 2.77 -1.99
CA GLY A 285 14.18 2.97 -1.46
C GLY A 285 14.08 2.48 -0.01
N MET A 286 13.56 3.32 0.88
CA MET A 286 13.52 3.10 2.33
C MET A 286 12.14 3.46 2.92
N PRO A 287 11.12 2.59 2.75
CA PRO A 287 9.79 2.77 3.32
C PRO A 287 9.74 2.40 4.82
N LEU A 288 10.68 2.92 5.61
CA LEU A 288 10.76 2.68 7.05
C LEU A 288 11.22 3.94 7.80
N GLY A 289 10.90 3.98 9.08
CA GLY A 289 11.33 5.06 9.95
C GLY A 289 11.15 4.73 11.43
N SER A 290 11.62 5.61 12.30
CA SER A 290 11.32 5.55 13.74
C SER A 290 11.31 6.95 14.37
N ASN A 291 10.78 7.04 15.59
CA ASN A 291 10.72 8.29 16.35
C ASN A 291 12.02 8.59 17.12
N GLN A 292 13.07 7.80 16.92
CA GLN A 292 14.29 7.84 17.72
C GLN A 292 15.49 8.24 16.85
N ALA A 293 15.89 9.51 16.91
CA ALA A 293 16.99 10.05 16.09
C ALA A 293 18.28 9.24 16.23
N HIS A 294 18.62 8.83 17.46
CA HIS A 294 19.86 8.13 17.77
C HIS A 294 19.98 6.75 17.10
N GLU A 295 18.86 6.09 16.77
CA GLU A 295 18.89 4.85 15.98
C GLU A 295 19.44 5.08 14.58
N TRP A 296 19.35 6.32 14.05
CA TRP A 296 19.64 6.65 12.66
C TRP A 296 20.93 7.46 12.46
N TYR A 297 21.67 7.81 13.51
CA TYR A 297 22.92 8.59 13.35
C TYR A 297 23.98 7.88 12.51
N ALA A 298 24.04 6.55 12.55
CA ALA A 298 24.93 5.78 11.68
C ALA A 298 24.54 5.91 10.20
N PHE A 299 23.22 5.91 9.92
CA PHE A 299 22.69 6.16 8.59
C PHE A 299 22.99 7.59 8.11
N GLU A 300 22.75 8.60 8.96
CA GLU A 300 22.96 9.99 8.57
C GLU A 300 24.41 10.26 8.17
N GLN A 301 25.37 9.78 8.97
CA GLN A 301 26.80 9.94 8.71
C GLN A 301 27.23 9.27 7.40
N VAL A 302 26.77 8.03 7.17
CA VAL A 302 27.16 7.26 5.99
C VAL A 302 26.48 7.81 4.72
N ALA A 303 25.21 8.21 4.80
CA ALA A 303 24.47 8.78 3.68
C ALA A 303 25.11 10.09 3.20
N ARG A 304 25.58 10.93 4.12
CA ARG A 304 26.32 12.16 3.84
C ARG A 304 27.69 11.89 3.18
N ALA A 305 28.32 10.77 3.50
CA ALA A 305 29.59 10.35 2.92
C ALA A 305 29.46 9.71 1.52
N HIS A 306 28.25 9.31 1.12
CA HIS A 306 27.94 8.73 -0.20
C HIS A 306 26.97 9.59 -1.00
N PRO A 307 27.37 10.81 -1.43
CA PRO A 307 26.50 11.74 -2.18
C PRO A 307 26.08 11.23 -3.57
N ASP A 308 26.67 10.13 -4.03
CA ASP A 308 26.36 9.46 -5.29
C ASP A 308 25.19 8.47 -5.19
N ILE A 309 24.81 8.06 -3.97
CA ILE A 309 23.60 7.28 -3.71
C ILE A 309 22.45 8.22 -3.38
N LEU A 310 21.33 8.06 -4.09
CA LEU A 310 20.09 8.75 -3.79
C LEU A 310 19.22 7.91 -2.85
N PHE A 311 18.78 8.49 -1.74
CA PHE A 311 17.91 7.84 -0.76
C PHE A 311 16.48 8.34 -0.92
N ILE A 312 15.51 7.43 -1.08
CA ILE A 312 14.08 7.76 -1.13
C ILE A 312 13.42 7.26 0.15
N VAL A 313 12.92 8.17 0.99
CA VAL A 313 12.52 7.91 2.37
C VAL A 313 11.04 8.21 2.58
N SER A 314 10.37 7.39 3.39
CA SER A 314 8.97 7.58 3.77
C SER A 314 8.84 8.64 4.88
N ALA A 315 7.86 9.54 4.74
CA ALA A 315 7.48 10.46 5.81
C ALA A 315 6.80 9.76 7.01
N GLY A 316 6.29 8.54 6.83
CA GLY A 316 5.56 7.75 7.83
C GLY A 316 4.04 7.91 7.77
N ASN A 317 3.32 7.06 8.52
CA ASN A 317 1.86 6.94 8.48
C ASN A 317 1.23 7.08 9.89
N ASN A 318 1.50 8.20 10.57
CA ASN A 318 0.94 8.49 11.90
C ASN A 318 0.02 9.71 11.94
N GLY A 319 -0.27 10.35 10.81
CA GLY A 319 -1.19 11.48 10.69
C GLY A 319 -0.72 12.73 11.41
N ARG A 320 0.59 13.05 11.33
CA ARG A 320 1.18 14.19 12.03
C ARG A 320 2.16 15.00 11.18
N ASP A 321 2.39 16.22 11.62
CA ASP A 321 3.40 17.13 11.08
C ASP A 321 4.80 16.76 11.62
N ILE A 322 5.70 16.31 10.75
CA ILE A 322 7.06 15.90 11.12
C ILE A 322 8.06 17.04 11.20
N ASP A 323 7.68 18.28 10.83
CA ASP A 323 8.46 19.47 11.15
C ASP A 323 8.38 19.78 12.67
N HIS A 324 7.31 19.34 13.33
CA HIS A 324 7.08 19.49 14.76
C HIS A 324 7.29 18.19 15.56
N GLU A 325 6.88 17.05 15.01
CA GLU A 325 7.02 15.72 15.61
C GLU A 325 7.84 14.77 14.72
N PRO A 326 9.19 14.88 14.76
CA PRO A 326 10.05 14.29 13.74
C PRO A 326 9.97 12.77 13.66
N VAL A 327 10.10 12.26 12.44
CA VAL A 327 10.35 10.86 12.10
C VAL A 327 11.70 10.77 11.42
N TYR A 328 12.52 9.78 11.78
CA TYR A 328 13.85 9.59 11.21
C TYR A 328 13.86 8.34 10.32
N PRO A 329 14.56 8.39 9.16
CA PRO A 329 15.51 9.43 8.77
C PRO A 329 14.88 10.64 8.05
N ALA A 330 13.55 10.68 7.84
CA ALA A 330 12.86 11.73 7.09
C ALA A 330 13.16 13.17 7.57
N ALA A 331 13.37 13.38 8.87
CA ALA A 331 13.68 14.69 9.42
C ALA A 331 15.15 15.13 9.29
N PHE A 332 16.04 14.32 8.69
CA PHE A 332 17.43 14.71 8.47
C PHE A 332 17.60 15.62 7.24
N ASP A 333 18.51 16.59 7.34
CA ASP A 333 18.90 17.44 6.21
C ASP A 333 20.07 16.80 5.43
N LEU A 334 19.72 16.08 4.36
CA LEU A 334 20.63 15.36 3.48
C LEU A 334 20.34 15.73 2.01
N ALA A 335 21.32 16.30 1.33
CA ALA A 335 21.18 16.79 -0.06
C ALA A 335 20.93 15.68 -1.11
N ASN A 336 21.17 14.43 -0.76
CA ASN A 336 20.94 13.22 -1.57
C ASN A 336 19.81 12.36 -1.00
N MET A 337 18.88 12.95 -0.25
CA MET A 337 17.67 12.30 0.24
C MET A 337 16.44 12.99 -0.33
N ILE A 338 15.43 12.21 -0.68
CA ILE A 338 14.09 12.68 -1.06
C ILE A 338 13.09 12.03 -0.12
N VAL A 339 12.32 12.85 0.58
CA VAL A 339 11.27 12.40 1.50
C VAL A 339 9.92 12.53 0.80
N VAL A 340 9.14 11.45 0.81
CA VAL A 340 7.84 11.42 0.14
C VAL A 340 6.71 10.99 1.07
N THR A 341 5.52 11.49 0.79
CA THR A 341 4.27 11.09 1.43
C THR A 341 3.17 10.78 0.42
N SER A 342 2.08 10.15 0.87
CA SER A 342 0.97 9.76 -0.01
C SER A 342 -0.02 10.90 -0.20
N ALA A 343 -0.59 11.02 -1.39
CA ALA A 343 -1.64 11.99 -1.71
C ALA A 343 -3.02 11.33 -1.86
N ASP A 344 -4.06 12.00 -1.37
CA ASP A 344 -5.47 11.69 -1.66
C ASP A 344 -5.90 12.20 -3.05
N ASP A 345 -7.14 11.89 -3.43
CA ASP A 345 -7.72 12.34 -4.71
C ASP A 345 -7.93 13.86 -4.82
N PHE A 346 -7.74 14.60 -3.73
CA PHE A 346 -7.85 16.05 -3.66
C PHE A 346 -6.48 16.74 -3.61
N VAL A 347 -5.40 15.97 -3.85
CA VAL A 347 -4.02 16.47 -3.86
C VAL A 347 -3.64 17.07 -2.50
N ARG A 348 -3.97 16.35 -1.43
CA ARG A 348 -3.58 16.62 -0.04
C ARG A 348 -2.93 15.39 0.57
N PRO A 349 -2.22 15.49 1.71
CA PRO A 349 -1.76 14.30 2.42
C PRO A 349 -2.92 13.33 2.66
N ALA A 350 -2.74 12.07 2.29
CA ALA A 350 -3.74 11.04 2.49
C ALA A 350 -3.96 10.76 3.98
N ASP A 351 -5.12 10.16 4.30
CA ASP A 351 -5.47 9.85 5.68
C ASP A 351 -4.37 9.05 6.40
N ARG A 352 -4.08 9.44 7.65
CA ARG A 352 -3.00 8.92 8.50
C ARG A 352 -1.59 9.09 7.95
N THR A 353 -1.34 9.71 6.80
CA THR A 353 0.04 9.97 6.36
C THR A 353 0.62 11.20 7.03
N ASN A 354 1.94 11.21 7.22
CA ASN A 354 2.65 12.35 7.78
C ASN A 354 2.93 13.40 6.70
N TRP A 355 3.07 14.65 7.12
CA TRP A 355 3.41 15.79 6.25
C TRP A 355 4.46 16.69 6.94
N GLY A 356 5.02 17.65 6.22
CA GLY A 356 5.98 18.60 6.74
C GLY A 356 6.39 19.58 5.64
N LYS A 357 6.11 20.87 5.85
CA LYS A 357 6.40 21.95 4.89
C LYS A 357 7.90 22.09 4.60
N VAL A 358 8.76 21.56 5.48
CA VAL A 358 10.21 21.57 5.35
C VAL A 358 10.75 20.16 5.13
N ALA A 359 10.37 19.20 5.97
CA ALA A 359 10.97 17.87 6.00
C ALA A 359 10.45 16.89 4.93
N VAL A 360 9.30 17.16 4.30
CA VAL A 360 8.74 16.28 3.25
C VAL A 360 8.82 16.97 1.91
N ASP A 361 9.40 16.33 0.89
CA ASP A 361 9.60 16.97 -0.41
C ASP A 361 8.37 16.90 -1.31
N TYR A 362 7.83 15.69 -1.52
CA TYR A 362 6.78 15.49 -2.52
C TYR A 362 5.58 14.70 -2.00
N LEU A 363 4.41 15.12 -2.47
CA LEU A 363 3.19 14.31 -2.50
C LEU A 363 3.21 13.38 -3.72
N ILE A 364 2.95 12.10 -3.51
CA ILE A 364 2.86 11.07 -4.55
C ILE A 364 1.54 10.32 -4.38
N PRO A 365 0.72 10.10 -5.42
CA PRO A 365 -0.48 9.26 -5.28
C PRO A 365 -0.08 7.84 -4.92
N ALA A 366 -0.53 7.36 -3.76
CA ALA A 366 -0.20 6.01 -3.31
C ALA A 366 -1.32 5.39 -2.47
N GLU A 367 -2.57 5.78 -2.76
CA GLU A 367 -3.77 5.25 -2.13
C GLU A 367 -4.44 4.19 -3.02
N ASN A 368 -4.94 3.11 -2.39
CA ASN A 368 -5.65 2.02 -3.06
C ASN A 368 -4.90 1.42 -4.28
N ILE A 369 -3.58 1.32 -4.19
CA ILE A 369 -2.74 0.82 -5.28
C ILE A 369 -2.75 -0.70 -5.27
N ALA A 370 -3.10 -1.31 -6.40
CA ALA A 370 -3.00 -2.75 -6.60
C ALA A 370 -1.52 -3.20 -6.54
N LEU A 371 -1.25 -4.31 -5.89
CA LEU A 371 0.08 -4.92 -5.76
C LEU A 371 -0.06 -6.42 -5.45
N ILE A 372 1.07 -7.13 -5.38
CA ILE A 372 1.12 -8.55 -5.02
C ILE A 372 1.59 -8.69 -3.57
N ASP A 373 0.90 -9.52 -2.79
CA ASP A 373 1.23 -9.79 -1.40
C ASP A 373 2.29 -10.91 -1.22
N TYR A 374 2.53 -11.32 0.02
CA TYR A 374 3.53 -12.35 0.32
C TYR A 374 3.21 -13.72 -0.29
N SER A 375 1.93 -14.05 -0.44
CA SER A 375 1.47 -15.33 -0.99
C SER A 375 1.50 -15.36 -2.52
N GLY A 376 1.66 -14.20 -3.16
CA GLY A 376 1.49 -14.06 -4.60
C GLY A 376 0.10 -13.58 -5.02
N ASP A 377 -0.77 -13.25 -4.07
CA ASP A 377 -2.14 -12.83 -4.36
C ASP A 377 -2.22 -11.33 -4.60
N ALA A 378 -3.15 -10.93 -5.47
CA ALA A 378 -3.43 -9.51 -5.72
C ALA A 378 -4.13 -8.89 -4.50
N ILE A 379 -3.61 -7.76 -4.03
CA ILE A 379 -4.21 -6.94 -2.96
C ILE A 379 -4.09 -5.46 -3.30
N ASN A 380 -4.90 -4.63 -2.64
CA ASN A 380 -4.71 -3.18 -2.67
C ASN A 380 -4.10 -2.69 -1.37
N ALA A 381 -3.29 -1.63 -1.45
CA ALA A 381 -2.70 -1.01 -0.28
C ALA A 381 -2.52 0.50 -0.43
N SER A 382 -2.35 1.17 0.71
CA SER A 382 -2.29 2.62 0.85
C SER A 382 -1.13 3.06 1.76
N GLY A 383 -0.64 4.28 1.55
CA GLY A 383 0.27 4.96 2.47
C GLY A 383 1.66 5.28 1.90
N SER A 384 2.42 6.06 2.67
CA SER A 384 3.73 6.62 2.26
C SER A 384 4.79 5.56 1.91
N SER A 385 4.68 4.33 2.41
CA SER A 385 5.54 3.21 2.00
C SER A 385 5.45 2.93 0.50
N TYR A 386 4.24 2.99 -0.06
CA TYR A 386 4.03 2.76 -1.48
C TYR A 386 4.38 4.00 -2.30
N ALA A 387 4.24 5.20 -1.74
CA ALA A 387 4.79 6.43 -2.33
C ALA A 387 6.32 6.31 -2.53
N VAL A 388 7.05 5.75 -1.57
CA VAL A 388 8.49 5.46 -1.71
C VAL A 388 8.76 4.49 -2.86
N ALA A 389 7.99 3.41 -2.99
CA ALA A 389 8.16 2.44 -4.09
C ALA A 389 7.95 3.10 -5.46
N ARG A 390 6.87 3.86 -5.62
CA ARG A 390 6.56 4.59 -6.87
C ARG A 390 7.61 5.65 -7.18
N MET A 391 8.04 6.41 -6.19
CA MET A 391 9.09 7.42 -6.37
C MET A 391 10.43 6.78 -6.74
N THR A 392 10.78 5.66 -6.09
CA THR A 392 11.99 4.89 -6.41
C THR A 392 11.94 4.38 -7.85
N ALA A 393 10.79 3.86 -8.30
CA ALA A 393 10.59 3.43 -9.68
C ALA A 393 10.70 4.60 -10.68
N PHE A 394 10.08 5.73 -10.37
CA PHE A 394 10.12 6.94 -11.20
C PHE A 394 11.54 7.48 -11.37
N VAL A 395 12.27 7.63 -10.28
CA VAL A 395 13.70 8.00 -10.28
C VAL A 395 14.53 6.97 -11.05
N ALA A 396 14.27 5.67 -10.88
CA ALA A 396 14.96 4.63 -11.63
C ALA A 396 14.75 4.78 -13.14
N LYS A 397 13.53 5.10 -13.61
CA LYS A 397 13.26 5.40 -15.04
C LYS A 397 14.03 6.61 -15.55
N ILE A 398 14.11 7.69 -14.76
CA ILE A 398 14.91 8.87 -15.09
C ILE A 398 16.39 8.51 -15.20
N LYS A 399 16.94 7.84 -14.17
CA LYS A 399 18.33 7.38 -14.14
C LYS A 399 18.62 6.42 -15.28
N MET A 400 17.66 5.56 -15.66
CA MET A 400 17.82 4.66 -16.78
C MET A 400 18.04 5.42 -18.09
N SER A 401 17.29 6.49 -18.32
CA SER A 401 17.44 7.35 -19.49
C SER A 401 18.67 8.27 -19.42
N HIS A 402 19.23 8.49 -18.22
CA HIS A 402 20.36 9.39 -17.97
C HIS A 402 21.37 8.79 -16.99
N ARG A 403 22.03 7.66 -17.33
CA ARG A 403 22.87 6.94 -16.35
C ARG A 403 24.03 7.77 -15.77
N GLN A 404 24.49 8.80 -16.48
CA GLN A 404 25.56 9.70 -16.04
C GLN A 404 25.13 10.68 -14.95
N TRP A 405 23.82 10.89 -14.74
CA TRP A 405 23.32 11.84 -13.74
C TRP A 405 23.62 11.39 -12.33
N THR A 406 24.15 12.28 -11.51
CA THR A 406 24.37 12.06 -10.07
C THR A 406 23.04 12.13 -9.30
N ALA A 407 23.04 11.75 -8.02
CA ALA A 407 21.88 11.95 -7.15
C ALA A 407 21.43 13.42 -7.13
N ARG A 408 22.41 14.35 -7.08
CA ARG A 408 22.16 15.80 -7.13
C ARG A 408 21.48 16.23 -8.43
N ASP A 409 21.90 15.70 -9.57
CA ASP A 409 21.29 16.05 -10.87
C ASP A 409 19.83 15.60 -10.92
N ILE A 410 19.52 14.42 -10.35
CA ILE A 410 18.14 13.94 -10.27
C ILE A 410 17.30 14.82 -9.34
N VAL A 411 17.80 15.16 -8.15
CA VAL A 411 17.10 16.05 -7.21
C VAL A 411 16.82 17.41 -7.87
N ALA A 412 17.80 17.98 -8.56
CA ALA A 412 17.65 19.25 -9.27
C ALA A 412 16.61 19.15 -10.41
N GLU A 413 16.60 18.05 -11.15
CA GLU A 413 15.63 17.86 -12.24
C GLU A 413 14.20 17.67 -11.71
N LEU A 414 14.03 16.95 -10.61
CA LEU A 414 12.73 16.82 -9.95
C LEU A 414 12.22 18.16 -9.47
N HIS A 415 13.07 18.95 -8.80
CA HIS A 415 12.71 20.30 -8.37
C HIS A 415 12.37 21.21 -9.55
N ARG A 416 13.11 21.12 -10.67
CA ARG A 416 12.82 21.89 -11.88
C ARG A 416 11.47 21.52 -12.52
N ARG A 417 11.07 20.24 -12.46
CA ARG A 417 9.82 19.76 -13.08
C ARG A 417 8.59 19.92 -12.19
N PHE A 418 8.77 19.71 -10.89
CA PHE A 418 7.68 19.52 -9.93
C PHE A 418 7.74 20.49 -8.75
N GLY A 419 8.73 21.39 -8.72
CA GLY A 419 8.80 22.50 -7.77
C GLY A 419 7.64 23.47 -8.02
N GLY A 420 6.79 23.64 -7.01
CA GLY A 420 5.69 24.60 -7.03
C GLY A 420 6.11 26.02 -6.63
N ASP A 421 5.22 26.98 -6.88
CA ASP A 421 5.29 28.33 -6.32
C ASP A 421 4.26 28.47 -5.20
N ARG A 422 4.69 28.87 -4.00
CA ARG A 422 3.82 29.04 -2.80
C ARG A 422 2.67 30.01 -3.03
N ALA A 423 2.79 30.93 -3.98
CA ALA A 423 1.71 31.84 -4.33
C ALA A 423 0.53 31.16 -5.06
N SER A 424 0.76 29.99 -5.68
CA SER A 424 -0.22 29.33 -6.54
C SER A 424 -0.39 27.83 -6.29
N ASP A 425 0.49 27.21 -5.51
CA ASP A 425 0.49 25.78 -5.22
C ASP A 425 0.22 25.52 -3.74
N SER A 426 -1.03 25.17 -3.45
CA SER A 426 -1.51 24.83 -2.11
C SER A 426 -0.92 23.53 -1.57
N THR A 427 -0.27 22.70 -2.39
CA THR A 427 0.43 21.50 -1.89
C THR A 427 1.61 21.90 -1.00
N LEU A 428 2.16 23.10 -1.20
CA LEU A 428 3.24 23.65 -0.40
C LEU A 428 2.81 24.07 1.03
N ASP A 429 1.52 23.94 1.35
CA ASP A 429 1.03 23.94 2.73
C ASP A 429 1.27 22.61 3.46
N TRP A 430 1.76 21.59 2.77
CA TRP A 430 1.96 20.26 3.35
C TRP A 430 3.36 19.71 3.10
N VAL A 431 4.00 20.11 1.99
CA VAL A 431 5.32 19.63 1.56
C VAL A 431 6.22 20.77 1.07
N SER A 432 7.50 20.53 0.88
CA SER A 432 8.51 21.53 0.55
C SER A 432 8.62 21.82 -0.95
N SER A 433 8.34 20.81 -1.80
CA SER A 433 8.61 20.90 -3.25
C SER A 433 7.35 20.82 -4.12
N GLY A 434 6.40 19.91 -3.85
CA GLY A 434 5.11 19.91 -4.56
C GLY A 434 4.52 18.52 -4.80
N TYR A 435 3.80 18.36 -5.91
CA TYR A 435 3.07 17.14 -6.24
C TYR A 435 3.52 16.50 -7.55
N ILE A 436 3.90 15.23 -7.50
CA ILE A 436 4.19 14.42 -8.69
C ILE A 436 2.93 13.61 -9.01
N ALA A 437 2.10 14.19 -9.88
CA ALA A 437 0.77 13.67 -10.18
C ALA A 437 0.76 12.28 -10.80
N ASP A 438 1.67 12.01 -11.73
CA ASP A 438 1.71 10.73 -12.43
C ASP A 438 3.15 10.22 -12.58
N PRO A 439 3.64 9.42 -11.61
CA PRO A 439 4.95 8.78 -11.68
C PRO A 439 5.07 7.75 -12.82
N LEU A 440 3.96 7.34 -13.45
CA LEU A 440 3.97 6.38 -14.56
C LEU A 440 4.17 7.06 -15.92
N ALA A 441 3.80 8.33 -16.04
CA ALA A 441 3.86 9.09 -17.29
C ALA A 441 5.24 8.99 -17.99
N GLY A 442 5.22 8.78 -19.30
CA GLY A 442 6.43 8.69 -20.12
C GLY A 442 6.21 8.21 -21.55
N ALA A 443 5.18 7.39 -21.78
CA ALA A 443 4.78 6.99 -23.13
C ALA A 443 3.97 8.10 -23.83
N PRO A 444 4.08 8.25 -25.16
CA PRO A 444 3.24 9.18 -25.92
C PRO A 444 1.76 8.79 -25.83
N VAL A 445 0.90 9.78 -25.59
CA VAL A 445 -0.56 9.64 -25.69
C VAL A 445 -0.99 10.14 -27.07
N LEU A 446 -1.62 9.28 -27.86
CA LEU A 446 -2.06 9.58 -29.21
C LEU A 446 -3.58 9.77 -29.26
N LYS A 447 -4.01 10.93 -29.74
CA LYS A 447 -5.42 11.27 -29.97
C LYS A 447 -5.77 11.07 -31.44
N LYS A 448 -6.77 10.25 -31.72
CA LYS A 448 -7.24 9.96 -33.09
C LYS A 448 -8.71 10.33 -33.24
N GLN A 449 -9.00 11.25 -34.17
CA GLN A 449 -10.36 11.66 -34.53
C GLN A 449 -11.19 10.45 -34.99
N LEU A 450 -12.40 10.34 -34.47
CA LEU A 450 -13.42 9.41 -34.90
C LEU A 450 -14.49 10.15 -35.74
N PRO A 451 -15.33 9.42 -36.50
CA PRO A 451 -16.48 10.04 -37.17
C PRO A 451 -17.36 10.78 -36.17
N ASN A 452 -17.70 12.03 -36.48
CA ASN A 452 -18.52 12.87 -35.62
C ASN A 452 -19.88 12.20 -35.36
N LEU A 453 -20.42 12.46 -34.17
CA LEU A 453 -21.74 12.00 -33.78
C LEU A 453 -22.81 12.76 -34.56
N VAL A 454 -23.89 12.07 -34.92
CA VAL A 454 -25.07 12.69 -35.55
C VAL A 454 -26.06 13.08 -34.45
N ILE A 455 -25.88 14.27 -33.90
CA ILE A 455 -26.79 14.82 -32.87
C ILE A 455 -27.86 15.69 -33.56
N THR A 456 -29.11 15.28 -33.44
CA THR A 456 -30.26 16.00 -34.00
C THR A 456 -30.95 16.79 -32.90
N PRO A 457 -30.99 18.13 -32.97
CA PRO A 457 -31.73 18.92 -31.99
C PRO A 457 -33.21 18.53 -32.01
N SER A 458 -33.79 18.29 -30.83
CA SER A 458 -35.23 18.01 -30.69
C SER A 458 -36.11 19.17 -31.17
N GLU A 459 -35.64 20.43 -31.01
CA GLU A 459 -36.19 21.63 -31.62
C GLU A 459 -35.07 22.64 -31.98
N LYS A 460 -35.30 23.54 -32.96
CA LYS A 460 -34.43 24.71 -33.17
C LYS A 460 -34.68 25.72 -32.05
N ILE A 461 -34.00 25.53 -30.92
CA ILE A 461 -34.14 26.38 -29.75
C ILE A 461 -33.02 27.44 -29.79
N PRO A 462 -33.30 28.70 -30.15
CA PRO A 462 -32.32 29.77 -30.00
C PRO A 462 -32.05 30.02 -28.51
N GLY A 463 -30.78 30.10 -28.12
CA GLY A 463 -30.43 30.34 -26.72
C GLY A 463 -28.95 30.12 -26.45
N PHE A 464 -28.58 28.91 -26.06
CA PHE A 464 -27.26 28.60 -25.52
C PHE A 464 -26.70 27.32 -26.12
N HIS A 465 -25.42 27.31 -26.46
CA HIS A 465 -24.75 26.15 -27.05
C HIS A 465 -23.67 25.61 -26.14
N LEU A 466 -23.73 24.30 -25.87
CA LEU A 466 -22.70 23.57 -25.15
C LEU A 466 -21.88 22.76 -26.16
N ALA A 467 -20.61 23.13 -26.33
CA ALA A 467 -19.65 22.33 -27.10
C ALA A 467 -19.09 21.19 -26.24
N LEU A 468 -18.81 20.04 -26.86
CA LEU A 468 -18.30 18.85 -26.18
C LEU A 468 -17.10 18.27 -26.93
N ASN A 469 -16.07 17.91 -26.17
CA ASN A 469 -14.93 17.15 -26.66
C ASN A 469 -14.92 15.77 -25.99
N ILE A 470 -15.10 14.72 -26.78
CA ILE A 470 -15.33 13.36 -26.30
C ILE A 470 -14.07 12.52 -26.47
N LEU A 471 -13.58 11.94 -25.38
CA LEU A 471 -12.48 10.98 -25.34
C LEU A 471 -13.02 9.59 -25.02
N VAL A 472 -12.76 8.64 -25.91
CA VAL A 472 -13.13 7.23 -25.74
C VAL A 472 -11.89 6.44 -25.38
N LEU A 473 -11.86 5.92 -24.16
CA LEU A 473 -10.72 5.18 -23.61
C LEU A 473 -10.95 3.66 -23.59
N ASP A 474 -12.20 3.21 -23.63
CA ASP A 474 -12.55 1.79 -23.51
C ASP A 474 -13.50 1.32 -24.63
N PRO A 475 -13.24 0.16 -25.27
CA PRO A 475 -14.05 -0.32 -26.38
C PRO A 475 -15.45 -0.80 -25.96
N ARG A 476 -15.74 -0.98 -24.66
CA ARG A 476 -17.11 -1.22 -24.19
C ARG A 476 -18.04 -0.02 -24.45
N TRP A 477 -17.47 1.17 -24.64
CA TRP A 477 -18.18 2.34 -25.12
C TRP A 477 -18.22 2.36 -26.64
N THR A 478 -19.23 1.71 -27.21
CA THR A 478 -19.42 1.71 -28.66
C THR A 478 -19.85 3.10 -29.15
N HIS A 479 -19.50 3.42 -30.40
CA HIS A 479 -19.87 4.70 -31.04
C HIS A 479 -21.39 4.94 -30.97
N GLN A 480 -22.19 3.90 -31.24
CA GLN A 480 -23.65 3.96 -31.13
C GLN A 480 -24.14 4.25 -29.70
N ARG A 481 -23.56 3.61 -28.68
CA ARG A 481 -23.93 3.84 -27.28
C ARG A 481 -23.61 5.27 -26.85
N ILE A 482 -22.46 5.79 -27.27
CA ILE A 482 -22.05 7.17 -27.01
C ILE A 482 -23.00 8.15 -27.71
N GLU A 483 -23.33 7.92 -28.98
CA GLU A 483 -24.25 8.77 -29.74
C GLU A 483 -25.63 8.85 -29.06
N GLN A 484 -26.18 7.70 -28.65
CA GLN A 484 -27.46 7.63 -27.93
C GLN A 484 -27.41 8.36 -26.59
N ALA A 485 -26.32 8.20 -25.82
CA ALA A 485 -26.16 8.87 -24.54
C ALA A 485 -26.06 10.39 -24.70
N VAL A 486 -25.25 10.86 -25.65
CA VAL A 486 -25.06 12.29 -25.92
C VAL A 486 -26.35 12.93 -26.47
N GLN A 487 -27.05 12.26 -27.38
CA GLN A 487 -28.34 12.71 -27.89
C GLN A 487 -29.35 12.86 -26.76
N MET A 488 -29.53 11.83 -25.94
CA MET A 488 -30.46 11.86 -24.82
C MET A 488 -30.10 12.94 -23.79
N ALA A 489 -28.80 13.16 -23.53
CA ALA A 489 -28.37 14.22 -22.62
C ALA A 489 -28.75 15.61 -23.14
N TYR A 490 -28.55 15.88 -24.44
CA TYR A 490 -29.01 17.12 -25.05
C TYR A 490 -30.54 17.25 -25.07
N ASP A 491 -31.28 16.17 -25.28
CA ASP A 491 -32.74 16.19 -25.25
C ASP A 491 -33.27 16.58 -23.86
N ILE A 492 -32.62 16.12 -22.78
CA ILE A 492 -32.95 16.51 -21.41
C ILE A 492 -32.59 17.98 -21.18
N LEU A 493 -31.38 18.41 -21.56
CA LEU A 493 -30.90 19.78 -21.36
C LEU A 493 -31.64 20.82 -22.22
N ALA A 494 -32.30 20.40 -23.30
CA ALA A 494 -33.14 21.25 -24.14
C ALA A 494 -34.29 21.93 -23.35
N GLN A 495 -34.74 21.34 -22.23
CA GLN A 495 -35.68 21.96 -21.29
C GLN A 495 -35.18 23.33 -20.78
N CYS A 496 -33.86 23.52 -20.74
CA CYS A 496 -33.20 24.74 -20.30
C CYS A 496 -32.71 25.62 -21.47
N THR A 497 -33.19 25.37 -22.70
CA THR A 497 -32.75 26.06 -23.93
C THR A 497 -31.25 25.90 -24.24
N ILE A 498 -30.67 24.78 -23.82
CA ILE A 498 -29.28 24.40 -24.09
C ILE A 498 -29.28 23.42 -25.26
N ALA A 499 -28.70 23.84 -26.38
CA ALA A 499 -28.58 23.07 -27.62
C ALA A 499 -27.15 22.55 -27.83
N PRO A 500 -26.97 21.56 -28.73
CA PRO A 500 -25.63 21.14 -29.16
C PRO A 500 -24.83 22.29 -29.78
N GLY A 501 -23.59 22.44 -29.34
CA GLY A 501 -22.55 23.21 -30.02
C GLY A 501 -21.69 22.31 -30.91
N ASP A 502 -20.40 22.63 -31.01
CA ASP A 502 -19.43 21.75 -31.68
C ASP A 502 -19.20 20.49 -30.85
N VAL A 503 -19.50 19.32 -31.42
CA VAL A 503 -19.27 18.01 -30.78
C VAL A 503 -18.20 17.26 -31.56
N SER A 504 -17.05 17.03 -30.92
CA SER A 504 -15.93 16.29 -31.50
C SER A 504 -15.67 15.02 -30.70
N ILE A 505 -15.34 13.91 -31.38
CA ILE A 505 -15.10 12.62 -30.74
C ILE A 505 -13.78 12.00 -31.17
N TYR A 506 -13.05 11.45 -30.20
CA TYR A 506 -11.71 10.92 -30.38
C TYR A 506 -11.55 9.60 -29.63
N SER A 507 -10.81 8.68 -30.24
CA SER A 507 -10.19 7.56 -29.53
C SER A 507 -8.82 7.99 -29.01
N VAL A 508 -8.43 7.46 -27.85
CA VAL A 508 -7.10 7.68 -27.28
C VAL A 508 -6.33 6.37 -27.25
N VAL A 509 -5.08 6.40 -27.67
CA VAL A 509 -4.13 5.28 -27.58
C VAL A 509 -2.98 5.70 -26.66
N GLY A 510 -2.74 4.92 -25.61
CA GLY A 510 -1.70 5.16 -24.61
C GLY A 510 -1.56 3.95 -23.70
N ASP A 511 -0.81 4.10 -22.61
CA ASP A 511 -0.64 3.04 -21.61
C ASP A 511 -1.97 2.64 -20.98
N ASP A 512 -2.13 1.35 -20.67
CA ASP A 512 -3.42 0.77 -20.25
C ASP A 512 -4.00 1.41 -18.96
N TYR A 513 -3.14 1.91 -18.05
CA TYR A 513 -3.59 2.57 -16.82
C TYR A 513 -4.29 3.91 -17.08
N LEU A 514 -4.05 4.57 -18.22
CA LEU A 514 -4.69 5.84 -18.59
C LEU A 514 -6.18 5.68 -18.90
N ARG A 515 -6.66 4.44 -19.03
CA ARG A 515 -8.06 4.13 -19.29
C ARG A 515 -8.91 4.21 -18.03
N ASP A 516 -8.29 4.22 -16.86
CA ASP A 516 -8.97 4.37 -15.57
C ASP A 516 -8.87 5.82 -15.07
N LEU A 517 -9.96 6.32 -14.50
CA LEU A 517 -9.98 7.61 -13.82
C LEU A 517 -9.14 7.55 -12.55
N SER A 518 -8.11 8.39 -12.48
CA SER A 518 -7.45 8.77 -11.23
C SER A 518 -7.00 10.21 -11.37
N THR A 519 -6.81 10.91 -10.25
CA THR A 519 -6.33 12.29 -10.26
C THR A 519 -5.02 12.46 -11.05
N GLY A 520 -4.12 11.47 -10.96
CA GLY A 520 -2.84 11.44 -11.68
C GLY A 520 -2.96 11.12 -13.17
N SER A 521 -3.58 9.98 -13.52
CA SER A 521 -3.75 9.55 -14.92
C SER A 521 -4.55 10.57 -15.74
N ALA A 522 -5.55 11.19 -15.13
CA ALA A 522 -6.34 12.23 -15.76
C ALA A 522 -5.50 13.46 -16.13
N ARG A 523 -4.48 13.83 -15.33
CA ARG A 523 -3.57 14.93 -15.68
C ARG A 523 -2.82 14.62 -16.96
N THR A 524 -2.16 13.46 -17.01
CA THR A 524 -1.41 13.00 -18.20
C THR A 524 -2.31 12.93 -19.44
N LEU A 525 -3.52 12.39 -19.29
CA LEU A 525 -4.48 12.27 -20.39
C LEU A 525 -4.97 13.62 -20.91
N LEU A 526 -5.43 14.50 -20.03
CA LEU A 526 -6.06 15.77 -20.41
C LEU A 526 -5.05 16.79 -20.93
N GLU A 527 -3.85 16.85 -20.34
CA GLU A 527 -2.75 17.69 -20.85
C GLU A 527 -2.34 17.25 -22.28
N ALA A 528 -2.21 15.94 -22.52
CA ALA A 528 -1.81 15.43 -23.82
C ALA A 528 -2.88 15.56 -24.92
N THR A 529 -4.16 15.67 -24.55
CA THR A 529 -5.27 15.72 -25.51
C THR A 529 -5.75 17.15 -25.82
N SER A 530 -5.23 18.16 -25.11
CA SER A 530 -5.43 19.60 -25.34
C SER A 530 -6.91 19.96 -25.54
N THR A 531 -7.70 19.83 -24.47
CA THR A 531 -9.13 20.10 -24.53
C THR A 531 -9.44 21.54 -24.11
N THR A 532 -10.19 22.28 -24.93
CA THR A 532 -10.58 23.68 -24.66
C THR A 532 -12.03 23.84 -24.24
N ASP A 533 -12.88 22.88 -24.65
CA ASP A 533 -14.29 22.81 -24.32
C ASP A 533 -14.54 21.74 -23.24
N THR A 534 -15.78 21.66 -22.75
CA THR A 534 -16.21 20.64 -21.79
C THR A 534 -15.85 19.24 -22.31
N THR A 535 -15.08 18.49 -21.50
CA THR A 535 -14.52 17.20 -21.92
C THR A 535 -15.32 16.05 -21.34
N LEU A 536 -15.85 15.19 -22.19
CA LEU A 536 -16.48 13.93 -21.79
C LEU A 536 -15.47 12.80 -21.94
N VAL A 537 -15.29 12.00 -20.90
CA VAL A 537 -14.36 10.88 -20.90
C VAL A 537 -15.11 9.59 -20.62
N PHE A 538 -15.18 8.75 -21.65
CA PHE A 538 -15.74 7.40 -21.58
C PHE A 538 -14.63 6.43 -21.20
N ALA A 539 -14.48 6.23 -19.88
CA ALA A 539 -13.39 5.50 -19.26
C ALA A 539 -13.71 4.01 -19.05
N ARG A 540 -12.71 3.23 -18.62
CA ARG A 540 -12.82 1.80 -18.31
C ARG A 540 -13.35 1.58 -16.91
N ASP A 541 -12.78 2.29 -15.94
CA ASP A 541 -13.05 2.14 -14.50
C ASP A 541 -12.55 3.39 -13.74
N THR A 542 -12.82 3.47 -12.44
CA THR A 542 -12.31 4.50 -11.54
C THR A 542 -11.37 3.90 -10.49
N ARG A 543 -10.26 4.60 -10.26
CA ARG A 543 -9.27 4.36 -9.19
C ARG A 543 -9.34 5.43 -8.10
N MET A 544 -10.34 6.30 -8.16
CA MET A 544 -10.65 7.21 -7.06
C MET A 544 -11.01 6.37 -5.82
N GLN A 545 -10.74 6.90 -4.64
CA GLN A 545 -10.98 6.26 -3.35
C GLN A 545 -12.47 5.98 -3.15
N GLU A 546 -13.32 6.91 -3.58
CA GLU A 546 -14.76 6.71 -3.68
C GLU A 546 -15.12 6.43 -5.14
N ALA A 547 -15.60 5.21 -5.41
CA ALA A 547 -15.85 4.74 -6.75
C ALA A 547 -17.27 5.12 -7.19
N PHE A 548 -17.37 6.05 -8.14
CA PHE A 548 -18.61 6.40 -8.81
C PHE A 548 -18.60 5.94 -10.27
N SER A 549 -19.78 5.53 -10.77
CA SER A 549 -19.93 5.16 -12.17
C SER A 549 -19.97 6.38 -13.10
N GLY A 550 -20.31 7.56 -12.57
CA GLY A 550 -20.23 8.85 -13.25
C GLY A 550 -19.68 9.90 -12.29
N GLU A 551 -18.80 10.79 -12.77
CA GLU A 551 -18.19 11.82 -11.93
C GLU A 551 -18.01 13.14 -12.71
N ALA A 552 -18.55 14.22 -12.14
CA ALA A 552 -18.44 15.58 -12.66
C ALA A 552 -17.36 16.40 -11.96
N PHE A 553 -16.50 17.03 -12.76
CA PHE A 553 -15.44 17.92 -12.29
C PHE A 553 -15.69 19.35 -12.77
N GLY A 554 -16.37 20.14 -11.95
CA GLY A 554 -16.62 21.57 -12.17
C GLY A 554 -15.60 22.47 -11.45
N LEU A 555 -15.71 23.78 -11.62
CA LEU A 555 -14.83 24.77 -10.99
C LEU A 555 -14.83 24.69 -9.44
N GLY A 556 -15.95 24.33 -8.83
CA GLY A 556 -16.18 24.35 -7.39
C GLY A 556 -15.62 23.14 -6.65
N ASN A 557 -15.39 22.02 -7.34
CA ASN A 557 -14.92 20.76 -6.73
C ASN A 557 -13.53 20.29 -7.23
N THR A 558 -12.86 21.12 -8.04
CA THR A 558 -11.56 20.80 -8.61
C THR A 558 -10.38 21.53 -7.97
N GLY A 559 -10.57 22.51 -7.08
CA GLY A 559 -9.55 23.09 -6.18
C GLY A 559 -8.08 22.88 -6.59
N ASN A 560 -7.40 21.93 -5.95
CA ASN A 560 -5.96 21.61 -6.15
C ASN A 560 -5.66 20.69 -7.36
N ARG A 561 -6.69 20.30 -8.11
CA ARG A 561 -6.66 19.42 -9.29
C ARG A 561 -7.30 20.13 -10.51
N PRO A 562 -6.87 21.35 -10.86
CA PRO A 562 -7.52 22.18 -11.89
C PRO A 562 -7.47 21.59 -13.31
N TRP A 563 -6.59 20.61 -13.57
CA TRP A 563 -6.57 19.89 -14.85
C TRP A 563 -7.81 19.02 -15.08
N LEU A 564 -8.57 18.69 -14.03
CA LEU A 564 -9.84 17.97 -14.14
C LEU A 564 -11.02 18.90 -14.44
N THR A 565 -10.87 20.22 -14.30
CA THR A 565 -11.97 21.18 -14.43
C THR A 565 -12.63 21.09 -15.81
N ASN A 566 -13.97 21.19 -15.81
CA ASN A 566 -14.83 21.07 -16.98
C ASN A 566 -14.76 19.69 -17.64
N SER A 567 -14.61 18.63 -16.85
CA SER A 567 -14.69 17.26 -17.34
C SER A 567 -15.78 16.44 -16.68
N VAL A 568 -16.32 15.46 -17.42
CA VAL A 568 -17.24 14.45 -16.92
C VAL A 568 -16.69 13.08 -17.32
N TRP A 569 -16.66 12.15 -16.37
CA TRP A 569 -16.15 10.81 -16.58
C TRP A 569 -17.26 9.79 -16.37
N LEU A 570 -17.39 8.83 -17.30
CA LEU A 570 -18.41 7.77 -17.23
C LEU A 570 -17.78 6.39 -17.37
N MET A 571 -18.25 5.47 -16.53
CA MET A 571 -17.82 4.06 -16.48
C MET A 571 -18.86 3.14 -17.15
N PRO A 572 -18.45 2.02 -17.76
CA PRO A 572 -19.31 1.23 -18.65
C PRO A 572 -20.52 0.58 -17.96
N ASP A 573 -20.51 0.48 -16.64
CA ASP A 573 -21.53 -0.21 -15.84
C ASP A 573 -22.77 0.67 -15.57
N ILE A 574 -22.81 1.92 -16.09
CA ILE A 574 -24.02 2.75 -16.06
C ILE A 574 -25.10 2.15 -16.98
N GLU A 575 -26.27 1.87 -16.41
CA GLU A 575 -27.46 1.43 -17.15
C GLU A 575 -27.99 2.54 -18.08
N ASP A 576 -28.43 3.67 -17.52
CA ASP A 576 -29.02 4.80 -18.25
C ASP A 576 -27.98 5.89 -18.57
N ALA A 577 -27.03 5.57 -19.46
CA ALA A 577 -25.86 6.44 -19.74
C ALA A 577 -26.24 7.86 -20.19
N GLY A 578 -27.36 8.05 -20.89
CA GLY A 578 -27.81 9.37 -21.31
C GLY A 578 -28.32 10.24 -20.15
N ILE A 579 -29.05 9.65 -19.20
CA ILE A 579 -29.55 10.35 -18.02
C ILE A 579 -28.38 10.69 -17.09
N ALA A 580 -27.51 9.72 -16.83
CA ALA A 580 -26.29 9.94 -16.04
C ALA A 580 -25.42 11.05 -16.66
N LEU A 581 -25.21 11.02 -17.98
CA LEU A 581 -24.47 12.07 -18.66
C LEU A 581 -25.12 13.46 -18.50
N ALA A 582 -26.45 13.55 -18.64
CA ALA A 582 -27.18 14.80 -18.44
C ALA A 582 -27.02 15.32 -17.01
N HIS A 583 -27.11 14.42 -16.02
CA HIS A 583 -26.94 14.71 -14.60
C HIS A 583 -25.54 15.28 -14.31
N GLU A 584 -24.48 14.58 -14.73
CA GLU A 584 -23.10 15.01 -14.52
C GLU A 584 -22.78 16.32 -15.27
N LEU A 585 -23.25 16.46 -16.52
CA LEU A 585 -23.11 17.72 -17.26
C LEU A 585 -23.79 18.87 -16.53
N PHE A 586 -24.96 18.63 -15.93
CA PHE A 586 -25.68 19.66 -15.18
C PHE A 586 -24.90 20.11 -13.94
N HIS A 587 -24.24 19.18 -13.22
CA HIS A 587 -23.31 19.51 -12.14
C HIS A 587 -22.17 20.42 -12.60
N VAL A 588 -21.56 20.13 -13.76
CA VAL A 588 -20.49 20.97 -14.34
C VAL A 588 -21.01 22.35 -14.75
N ILE A 589 -22.14 22.41 -15.47
CA ILE A 589 -22.73 23.66 -15.99
C ILE A 589 -23.16 24.59 -14.85
N THR A 590 -23.81 24.05 -13.82
CA THR A 590 -24.27 24.83 -12.66
C THR A 590 -23.20 25.03 -11.60
N ASN A 591 -22.04 24.38 -11.76
CA ASN A 591 -20.95 24.39 -10.80
C ASN A 591 -21.42 24.09 -9.37
N SER A 592 -22.23 23.04 -9.21
CA SER A 592 -22.92 22.71 -7.96
C SER A 592 -22.94 21.20 -7.75
N GLY A 593 -22.66 20.74 -6.53
CA GLY A 593 -22.88 19.34 -6.12
C GLY A 593 -24.23 19.10 -5.43
N GLU A 594 -25.13 20.08 -5.46
CA GLU A 594 -26.44 19.97 -4.82
C GLU A 594 -27.32 18.96 -5.55
N HIS A 595 -27.95 18.09 -4.77
CA HIS A 595 -28.97 17.16 -5.22
C HIS A 595 -30.35 17.63 -4.75
N ILE A 596 -31.36 17.48 -5.60
CA ILE A 596 -32.74 17.87 -5.33
C ILE A 596 -33.62 16.64 -5.49
N GLU A 597 -34.15 16.17 -4.36
CA GLU A 597 -35.01 15.00 -4.31
C GLU A 597 -36.40 15.28 -4.94
N GLY A 598 -36.91 14.33 -5.70
CA GLY A 598 -38.23 14.39 -6.33
C GLY A 598 -38.34 13.39 -7.48
N SER A 599 -39.47 12.68 -7.60
CA SER A 599 -39.60 11.45 -8.39
C SER A 599 -39.08 11.52 -9.84
N GLU A 600 -39.25 12.65 -10.52
CA GLU A 600 -38.81 12.83 -11.91
C GLU A 600 -37.63 13.80 -12.06
N ASN A 601 -37.09 14.37 -10.97
CA ASN A 601 -36.02 15.37 -11.07
C ASN A 601 -34.72 14.72 -11.57
N LEU A 602 -34.02 15.37 -12.50
CA LEU A 602 -32.72 14.92 -12.99
C LEU A 602 -31.68 14.86 -11.86
N MET A 603 -31.70 15.82 -10.94
CA MET A 603 -30.67 16.03 -9.91
C MET A 603 -30.90 15.24 -8.63
N GLN A 604 -31.57 14.10 -8.70
CA GLN A 604 -31.71 13.19 -7.55
C GLN A 604 -30.38 12.56 -7.19
N SER A 605 -30.15 12.26 -5.91
CA SER A 605 -28.93 11.56 -5.44
C SER A 605 -28.74 10.19 -6.07
N ARG A 606 -29.83 9.56 -6.53
CA ARG A 606 -29.79 8.33 -7.32
C ARG A 606 -30.56 8.53 -8.62
N THR A 607 -29.86 8.40 -9.73
CA THR A 607 -30.47 8.49 -11.06
C THR A 607 -31.34 7.25 -11.33
N HIS A 608 -32.56 7.48 -11.80
CA HIS A 608 -33.50 6.45 -12.25
C HIS A 608 -33.95 6.74 -13.69
N ALA A 609 -34.53 5.76 -14.37
CA ALA A 609 -35.05 5.92 -15.73
C ALA A 609 -36.06 7.07 -15.90
N GLU A 610 -36.75 7.47 -14.81
CA GLU A 610 -37.74 8.55 -14.78
C GLU A 610 -37.13 9.93 -14.43
N SER A 611 -35.86 10.00 -14.04
CA SER A 611 -35.15 11.22 -13.62
C SER A 611 -34.83 12.14 -14.81
N LEU A 612 -35.84 12.69 -15.46
CA LEU A 612 -35.72 13.40 -16.74
C LEU A 612 -36.04 14.90 -16.68
N LYS A 613 -36.51 15.43 -15.55
CA LYS A 613 -37.06 16.79 -15.45
C LYS A 613 -36.10 17.78 -14.79
N LEU A 614 -36.10 19.01 -15.28
CA LEU A 614 -35.43 20.16 -14.68
C LEU A 614 -36.44 21.27 -14.40
N SER A 615 -36.37 21.88 -13.22
CA SER A 615 -37.23 23.00 -12.85
C SER A 615 -36.84 24.30 -13.57
N PRO A 616 -37.75 25.28 -13.68
CA PRO A 616 -37.41 26.60 -14.22
C PRO A 616 -36.24 27.27 -13.49
N GLU A 617 -36.15 27.13 -12.17
CA GLU A 617 -35.06 27.67 -11.34
C GLU A 617 -33.73 26.97 -11.63
N GLN A 618 -33.76 25.64 -11.78
CA GLN A 618 -32.59 24.86 -12.19
C GLN A 618 -32.08 25.34 -13.57
N CYS A 619 -32.98 25.53 -14.53
CA CYS A 619 -32.63 26.01 -15.86
C CYS A 619 -32.07 27.44 -15.87
N GLU A 620 -32.64 28.37 -15.10
CA GLU A 620 -32.08 29.71 -14.97
C GLU A 620 -30.66 29.67 -14.40
N ARG A 621 -30.44 28.89 -13.33
CA ARG A 621 -29.11 28.72 -12.73
C ARG A 621 -28.10 28.14 -13.71
N ALA A 622 -28.49 27.13 -14.49
CA ALA A 622 -27.64 26.52 -15.50
C ALA A 622 -27.21 27.53 -16.58
N ARG A 623 -28.14 28.35 -17.07
CA ARG A 623 -27.84 29.38 -18.06
C ARG A 623 -26.92 30.46 -17.53
N VAL A 624 -27.24 31.03 -16.37
CA VAL A 624 -26.45 32.11 -15.74
C VAL A 624 -25.04 31.62 -15.42
N THR A 625 -24.92 30.46 -14.77
CA THR A 625 -23.63 29.92 -14.34
C THR A 625 -22.82 29.40 -15.52
N GLY A 626 -23.45 28.70 -16.46
CA GLY A 626 -22.81 28.17 -17.65
C GLY A 626 -22.22 29.25 -18.56
N VAL A 627 -22.94 30.38 -18.74
CA VAL A 627 -22.39 31.55 -19.46
C VAL A 627 -21.28 32.22 -18.65
N GLY A 628 -21.48 32.44 -17.35
CA GLY A 628 -20.49 33.05 -16.47
C GLY A 628 -19.15 32.29 -16.46
N ASN A 629 -19.21 30.97 -16.52
CA ASN A 629 -18.05 30.07 -16.56
C ASN A 629 -17.57 29.77 -17.99
N ARG A 630 -18.16 30.38 -19.02
CA ARG A 630 -17.84 30.20 -20.45
C ARG A 630 -17.99 28.76 -20.97
N LEU A 631 -18.84 27.97 -20.31
CA LEU A 631 -19.24 26.63 -20.75
C LEU A 631 -20.33 26.69 -21.82
N LEU A 632 -21.18 27.71 -21.76
CA LEU A 632 -22.26 27.95 -22.70
C LEU A 632 -21.99 29.21 -23.53
N LYS A 633 -22.12 29.09 -24.86
CA LYS A 633 -22.11 30.24 -25.78
C LYS A 633 -23.54 30.76 -25.95
N ASP A 634 -23.76 32.03 -25.66
CA ASP A 634 -25.06 32.69 -25.84
C ASP A 634 -25.16 33.31 -27.24
N GLU A 635 -26.00 32.73 -28.11
CA GLU A 635 -26.21 33.23 -29.47
C GLU A 635 -26.93 34.60 -29.50
N ARG A 636 -27.51 35.03 -28.38
CA ARG A 636 -28.25 36.30 -28.29
C ARG A 636 -27.32 37.50 -28.06
N ILE A 637 -26.03 37.25 -27.80
CA ILE A 637 -25.01 38.26 -27.49
C ILE A 637 -23.98 38.41 -28.63
N GLN A 638 -24.12 37.67 -29.74
CA GLN A 638 -23.27 37.81 -30.93
C GLN A 638 -23.64 39.01 -31.81
#